data_AF-A0A848LPF9-F1
#
_entry.id   AF-A0A848LPF9-F1
#
_cell.length_a   1.000
_cell.length_b   1.000
_cell.length_c   1.000
_cell.angle_alpha   90.00
_cell.angle_beta   90.00
_cell.angle_gamma   90.00
#
_symmetry.space_group_name_H-M   'P 1'
#
loop_
_entity.id
_entity.type
_entity.pdbx_description
1 polymer ?
#
loop_
_entity_poly.entity_id
_entity_poly.type
_entity_poly.pdbx_seq_one_letter_code
_entity_poly.pdbx_strand_id
1 'polypeptide(L)'
;MLRRNWLPALLTAVFVTVGTGCGDECVDQFDCRNDNGQADPGREWTCNDGNCEQRDIAQPPPPTDAGTDDAGTDAGTDDAGTDAGTICTDSAPGNGVDQGCTEATPVCDTAANGGAGQCVGCATNAQCSLTQVCNATTKVCEASTFTTPVTETTAQITAFLSASAGTQASPLPVTGAFVTYVKPQVAGSAATERTGFFVQAEAAGPAMFVSDATALGQVAVGDRVSFNVTERSNPAAGADGGTTGMRIATTVADLTVISRNHPVQSLSNASPAGLKVDVSTESNLESADAYESRLVAFSGTVKGPSTSAGGGFTQFPFITTATGEPDVNANIRLRVPAALVSELDLVPECSLTVNTSPVWRFNATTQFSVFAASELALSNCPAPKVVGASALSTNRVQLTFDRHINPASVTNAATQFTFNNGLTAQSATVSGTTILVNTSAQTSATDYTVAVSGVRDTLGTEIAAPNSTTFQGYILLAAHGGQVSISGTGFTGATAVTIGGVAQPTFTVDSDTQITITNIADSTPVGASQPVVVTTPAGPVEAGNTPVIRLLINELDSDTPGTDLLEFVEISTGVPNLPIAGFSLVHFNGSTDRSELTVEIKGTTDATGLILIGNAGVTPAPAVTFGDGLLQNGADAVGIYQGAASAYPNGTTASSTNLIDALVYDTADADDTGLLDALLGTGTGPERVQVDEAGSGPSANNSIQRCGTARRDGRAFSRVAAPSAGAVNACPQ
;
A
#
# COMPACT_ATOMS: atom_id res chain seq x y z
N MET A 1 50.37 31.03 42.17
CA MET A 1 50.85 30.37 43.40
C MET A 1 49.73 29.45 43.90
N LEU A 2 50.09 28.19 44.22
CA LEU A 2 49.44 27.14 45.05
C LEU A 2 47.89 27.03 45.06
N ARG A 3 47.26 25.95 44.56
CA ARG A 3 47.12 24.57 45.10
C ARG A 3 46.50 24.47 46.52
N ARG A 4 45.28 23.93 46.67
CA ARG A 4 44.93 22.50 46.97
C ARG A 4 43.62 22.30 47.79
N ASN A 5 42.81 21.36 47.30
CA ASN A 5 41.93 20.38 47.98
C ASN A 5 40.72 20.98 48.74
N TRP A 6 39.55 20.35 48.85
CA TRP A 6 39.24 18.97 49.29
C TRP A 6 38.05 18.35 48.52
N LEU A 7 38.14 17.05 48.24
CA LEU A 7 37.05 16.07 47.98
C LEU A 7 36.82 15.28 49.28
N PRO A 8 35.61 14.74 49.58
CA PRO A 8 35.18 13.41 49.08
C PRO A 8 33.65 13.30 48.80
N ALA A 9 33.21 12.67 47.71
CA ALA A 9 33.01 11.24 47.44
C ALA A 9 31.63 10.70 47.84
N LEU A 10 30.83 10.28 46.84
CA LEU A 10 30.04 9.05 46.92
C LEU A 10 29.81 8.47 45.52
N LEU A 11 30.24 7.21 45.39
CA LEU A 11 30.22 6.34 44.21
C LEU A 11 28.79 5.96 43.80
N THR A 12 28.52 5.90 42.50
CA THR A 12 27.94 4.68 41.91
C THR A 12 28.42 4.57 40.45
N ALA A 13 29.21 3.54 40.18
CA ALA A 13 29.74 3.25 38.85
C ALA A 13 28.60 2.72 37.97
N VAL A 14 28.24 3.47 36.93
CA VAL A 14 27.51 2.92 35.79
C VAL A 14 28.54 2.32 34.85
N PHE A 15 28.54 0.99 34.78
CA PHE A 15 29.22 0.21 33.75
C PHE A 15 28.72 0.68 32.38
N VAL A 16 29.58 1.31 31.59
CA VAL A 16 29.36 1.45 30.15
C VAL A 16 29.81 0.15 29.52
N THR A 17 28.88 -0.77 29.31
CA THR A 17 29.06 -1.86 28.35
C THR A 17 29.00 -1.26 26.96
N VAL A 18 30.17 -1.02 26.35
CA VAL A 18 30.28 -0.91 24.90
C VAL A 18 30.15 -2.33 24.35
N GLY A 19 28.91 -2.79 24.22
CA GLY A 19 28.58 -3.94 23.41
C GLY A 19 28.34 -3.43 21.99
N THR A 20 29.40 -3.36 21.19
CA THR A 20 29.26 -3.40 19.72
C THR A 20 28.78 -4.81 19.37
N GLY A 21 27.46 -5.02 19.45
CA GLY A 21 26.81 -6.21 18.91
C GLY A 21 26.76 -6.10 17.38
N CYS A 22 27.90 -6.29 16.72
CA CYS A 22 27.88 -6.85 15.38
C CYS A 22 27.47 -8.31 15.58
N GLY A 23 26.27 -8.68 15.14
CA GLY A 23 25.98 -10.09 14.86
C GLY A 23 26.86 -10.55 13.71
N ASP A 24 27.13 -11.84 13.65
CA ASP A 24 27.83 -12.47 12.53
C ASP A 24 27.14 -12.07 11.20
N GLU A 25 27.93 -11.61 10.23
CA GLU A 25 27.50 -11.18 8.88
C GLU A 25 26.91 -12.35 8.06
N CYS A 26 27.22 -13.59 8.44
CA CYS A 26 26.71 -14.79 7.80
C CYS A 26 26.72 -16.00 8.74
N VAL A 27 25.83 -16.96 8.48
CA VAL A 27 25.86 -18.30 9.11
C VAL A 27 26.32 -19.35 8.11
N ASP A 28 26.05 -19.17 6.82
CA ASP A 28 26.55 -20.02 5.74
C ASP A 28 26.83 -19.26 4.42
N GLN A 29 27.26 -19.99 3.39
CA GLN A 29 27.60 -19.44 2.07
C GLN A 29 26.40 -18.79 1.36
N PHE A 30 25.16 -19.18 1.67
CA PHE A 30 23.97 -18.66 1.02
C PHE A 30 23.60 -17.27 1.55
N ASP A 31 23.77 -17.02 2.85
CA ASP A 31 23.60 -15.69 3.44
C ASP A 31 24.50 -14.67 2.74
N CYS A 32 25.77 -15.03 2.51
CA CYS A 32 26.72 -14.17 1.81
C CYS A 32 26.34 -13.84 0.36
N ARG A 33 25.69 -14.78 -0.35
CA ARG A 33 25.25 -14.57 -1.73
C ARG A 33 24.02 -13.68 -1.83
N ASN A 34 23.11 -13.74 -0.84
CA ASN A 34 21.91 -12.93 -0.82
C ASN A 34 22.22 -11.45 -0.55
N ASP A 35 23.15 -11.17 0.36
CA ASP A 35 23.43 -9.79 0.77
C ASP A 35 24.47 -9.09 -0.12
N ASN A 36 25.41 -9.84 -0.71
CA ASN A 36 26.51 -9.28 -1.52
C ASN A 36 26.43 -9.60 -3.03
N GLY A 37 25.43 -10.38 -3.47
CA GLY A 37 25.24 -10.74 -4.87
C GLY A 37 26.24 -11.77 -5.41
N GLN A 38 26.36 -11.85 -6.73
CA GLN A 38 27.17 -12.86 -7.40
C GLN A 38 28.68 -12.61 -7.20
N ALA A 39 29.43 -13.65 -6.84
CA ALA A 39 30.88 -13.58 -6.66
C ALA A 39 31.63 -13.27 -7.97
N ASP A 40 32.85 -12.76 -7.85
CA ASP A 40 33.70 -12.46 -9.01
C ASP A 40 33.94 -13.73 -9.86
N PRO A 41 34.13 -13.60 -11.19
CA PRO A 41 34.36 -14.75 -12.06
C PRO A 41 35.53 -15.62 -11.59
N GLY A 42 35.27 -16.93 -11.37
CA GLY A 42 36.26 -17.89 -10.87
C GLY A 42 36.39 -17.94 -9.35
N ARG A 43 35.52 -17.24 -8.61
CA ARG A 43 35.47 -17.22 -7.14
C ARG A 43 34.11 -17.66 -6.62
N GLU A 44 34.08 -18.09 -5.36
CA GLU A 44 32.87 -18.36 -4.61
C GLU A 44 32.88 -17.62 -3.27
N TRP A 45 31.70 -17.27 -2.75
CA TRP A 45 31.58 -16.75 -1.39
C TRP A 45 31.84 -17.86 -0.37
N THR A 46 32.36 -17.53 0.80
CA THR A 46 32.53 -18.46 1.92
C THR A 46 32.27 -17.69 3.21
N CYS A 47 31.43 -18.23 4.08
CA CYS A 47 31.26 -17.68 5.41
C CYS A 47 32.38 -18.20 6.32
N ASN A 48 33.23 -17.30 6.83
CA ASN A 48 34.38 -17.64 7.64
C ASN A 48 34.35 -16.84 8.95
N ASP A 49 34.15 -17.53 10.08
CA ASP A 49 33.94 -16.94 11.41
C ASP A 49 32.98 -15.73 11.39
N GLY A 50 31.82 -15.93 10.74
CA GLY A 50 30.77 -14.91 10.68
C GLY A 50 31.05 -13.73 9.76
N ASN A 51 32.03 -13.80 8.85
CA ASN A 51 32.26 -12.79 7.81
C ASN A 51 32.26 -13.40 6.41
N CYS A 52 31.76 -12.65 5.43
CA CYS A 52 31.70 -13.10 4.05
C CYS A 52 33.02 -12.82 3.31
N GLU A 53 33.72 -13.88 2.89
CA GLU A 53 34.98 -13.78 2.13
C GLU A 53 34.83 -14.46 0.76
N GLN A 54 35.38 -13.88 -0.31
CA GLN A 54 35.46 -14.58 -1.61
C GLN A 54 36.74 -15.43 -1.70
N ARG A 55 36.61 -16.69 -2.11
CA ARG A 55 37.72 -17.62 -2.35
C ARG A 55 37.78 -18.07 -3.80
N ASP A 56 38.98 -18.28 -4.32
CA ASP A 56 39.19 -18.79 -5.68
C ASP A 56 38.70 -20.25 -5.78
N ILE A 57 37.94 -20.55 -6.83
CA ILE A 57 37.50 -21.92 -7.15
C ILE A 57 38.74 -22.70 -7.62
N ALA A 58 39.19 -23.67 -6.84
CA ALA A 58 40.36 -24.47 -7.19
C ALA A 58 40.11 -25.30 -8.45
N GLN A 59 40.65 -24.88 -9.59
CA GLN A 59 40.72 -25.72 -10.79
C GLN A 59 41.80 -26.81 -10.61
N PRO A 60 41.54 -28.08 -10.98
CA PRO A 60 42.60 -29.08 -11.07
C PRO A 60 43.58 -28.70 -12.19
N PRO A 61 44.88 -29.02 -12.06
CA PRO A 61 45.90 -28.60 -13.02
C PRO A 61 45.72 -29.26 -14.40
N PRO A 62 46.08 -28.58 -15.49
CA PRO A 62 45.94 -29.12 -16.84
C PRO A 62 46.94 -30.26 -17.09
N PRO A 63 46.59 -31.25 -17.93
CA PRO A 63 47.45 -32.38 -18.20
C PRO A 63 48.69 -31.95 -18.98
N THR A 64 49.86 -32.36 -18.49
CA THR A 64 51.13 -32.28 -19.21
C THR A 64 51.20 -33.37 -20.28
N ASP A 65 51.29 -32.93 -21.54
CA ASP A 65 51.71 -33.73 -22.69
C ASP A 65 53.21 -34.08 -22.56
N ALA A 66 53.51 -35.38 -22.60
CA ALA A 66 54.80 -35.90 -23.02
C ALA A 66 54.56 -37.25 -23.69
N GLY A 67 54.48 -37.23 -25.02
CA GLY A 67 54.51 -38.45 -25.83
C GLY A 67 55.80 -39.26 -25.65
N THR A 68 55.71 -40.56 -25.88
CA THR A 68 56.50 -41.29 -26.90
C THR A 68 55.98 -42.72 -27.00
N ASP A 69 55.53 -43.03 -28.21
CA ASP A 69 55.70 -44.25 -29.00
C ASP A 69 56.10 -45.53 -28.24
N ASP A 70 55.19 -46.51 -28.17
CA ASP A 70 55.57 -47.87 -28.56
C ASP A 70 54.36 -48.72 -28.96
N ALA A 71 54.53 -49.39 -30.08
CA ALA A 71 53.57 -50.29 -30.69
C ALA A 71 53.45 -51.58 -29.87
N GLY A 72 52.21 -52.00 -29.60
CA GLY A 72 51.92 -53.31 -29.02
C GLY A 72 50.43 -53.64 -29.12
N THR A 73 50.07 -54.44 -30.13
CA THR A 73 48.85 -55.23 -30.13
C THR A 73 48.87 -56.23 -28.98
N ASP A 74 47.86 -56.19 -28.11
CA ASP A 74 47.41 -57.39 -27.40
C ASP A 74 45.88 -57.43 -27.35
N ALA A 75 45.35 -58.58 -27.75
CA ALA A 75 43.95 -58.94 -27.70
C ALA A 75 43.76 -59.76 -26.41
N GLY A 76 42.98 -59.24 -25.46
CA GLY A 76 42.79 -59.93 -24.20
C GLY A 76 41.60 -59.42 -23.40
N THR A 77 40.49 -60.12 -23.60
CA THR A 77 39.49 -60.54 -22.60
C THR A 77 38.80 -59.51 -21.70
N ASP A 78 37.47 -59.58 -21.77
CA ASP A 78 36.53 -59.12 -20.74
C ASP A 78 37.05 -59.39 -19.33
N ASP A 79 37.21 -58.32 -18.55
CA ASP A 79 37.16 -58.40 -17.10
C ASP A 79 36.38 -57.20 -16.57
N ALA A 80 35.30 -57.52 -15.84
CA ALA A 80 34.43 -56.58 -15.18
C ALA A 80 35.21 -55.79 -14.12
N GLY A 81 35.42 -54.50 -14.36
CA GLY A 81 35.93 -53.55 -13.39
C GLY A 81 34.95 -52.39 -13.24
N THR A 82 34.25 -52.37 -12.12
CA THR A 82 33.33 -51.32 -11.64
C THR A 82 33.94 -49.92 -11.83
N ASP A 83 33.34 -49.10 -12.69
CA ASP A 83 33.72 -47.69 -12.78
C ASP A 83 33.30 -46.98 -11.49
N ALA A 84 34.23 -46.18 -10.97
CA ALA A 84 34.03 -45.33 -9.83
C ALA A 84 33.39 -44.01 -10.28
N GLY A 85 32.09 -43.89 -10.06
CA GLY A 85 31.40 -42.66 -9.66
C GLY A 85 31.25 -41.59 -10.74
N THR A 86 30.26 -41.77 -11.63
CA THR A 86 29.61 -40.60 -12.25
C THR A 86 28.97 -39.77 -11.13
N ILE A 87 29.46 -38.56 -10.90
CA ILE A 87 28.84 -37.61 -9.98
C ILE A 87 27.51 -37.19 -10.61
N CYS A 88 26.39 -37.58 -10.01
CA CYS A 88 25.11 -37.00 -10.38
C CYS A 88 24.91 -35.69 -9.62
N THR A 89 24.17 -34.75 -10.21
CA THR A 89 23.80 -33.50 -9.54
C THR A 89 22.30 -33.27 -9.64
N ASP A 90 21.69 -32.93 -8.51
CA ASP A 90 20.31 -32.45 -8.45
C ASP A 90 20.22 -31.14 -9.24
N SER A 91 19.59 -31.22 -10.40
CA SER A 91 19.65 -30.19 -11.43
C SER A 91 18.33 -30.06 -12.17
N ALA A 92 17.45 -31.05 -12.05
CA ALA A 92 16.09 -30.99 -12.54
C ALA A 92 15.13 -30.77 -11.35
N PRO A 93 14.35 -29.68 -11.33
CA PRO A 93 13.36 -29.50 -10.27
C PRO A 93 12.29 -30.61 -10.33
N GLY A 94 12.03 -31.24 -9.19
CA GLY A 94 10.95 -32.21 -9.02
C GLY A 94 11.34 -33.65 -9.39
N ASN A 95 10.80 -34.15 -10.51
CA ASN A 95 10.88 -35.55 -10.94
C ASN A 95 11.54 -35.71 -12.33
N GLY A 96 12.18 -34.64 -12.82
CA GLY A 96 12.96 -34.70 -14.06
C GLY A 96 14.23 -35.53 -13.90
N VAL A 97 14.84 -35.89 -15.02
CA VAL A 97 16.12 -36.62 -15.02
C VAL A 97 17.23 -35.66 -14.60
N ASP A 98 17.84 -35.95 -13.46
CA ASP A 98 19.01 -35.24 -12.97
C ASP A 98 20.22 -35.47 -13.86
N GLN A 99 21.09 -34.47 -13.92
CA GLN A 99 22.35 -34.55 -14.65
C GLN A 99 23.19 -35.72 -14.12
N GLY A 100 23.66 -36.55 -15.05
CA GLY A 100 24.38 -37.79 -14.73
C GLY A 100 23.47 -39.00 -14.46
N CYS A 101 22.15 -38.83 -14.44
CA CYS A 101 21.18 -39.89 -14.26
C CYS A 101 20.47 -40.30 -15.55
N THR A 102 19.71 -41.39 -15.49
CA THR A 102 18.97 -41.94 -16.65
C THR A 102 17.48 -41.97 -16.34
N GLU A 103 16.63 -42.12 -17.36
CA GLU A 103 15.18 -42.27 -17.16
C GLU A 103 14.79 -43.45 -16.24
N ALA A 104 15.64 -44.48 -16.12
CA ALA A 104 15.40 -45.61 -15.24
C ALA A 104 15.68 -45.29 -13.75
N THR A 105 16.58 -44.35 -13.48
CA THR A 105 16.98 -43.88 -12.15
C THR A 105 17.12 -42.36 -12.18
N PRO A 106 16.01 -41.62 -12.36
CA PRO A 106 16.07 -40.22 -12.76
C PRO A 106 16.51 -39.27 -11.65
N VAL A 107 16.51 -39.72 -10.39
CA VAL A 107 16.74 -38.85 -9.22
C VAL A 107 18.16 -39.04 -8.69
N CYS A 108 18.87 -37.95 -8.44
CA CYS A 108 20.15 -37.98 -7.75
C CYS A 108 19.96 -37.91 -6.23
N ASP A 109 20.23 -39.01 -5.52
CA ASP A 109 20.38 -39.00 -4.05
C ASP A 109 21.76 -38.43 -3.71
N THR A 110 21.84 -37.11 -3.56
CA THR A 110 23.09 -36.37 -3.32
C THR A 110 23.77 -36.73 -2.00
N ALA A 111 23.05 -37.31 -1.03
CA ALA A 111 23.61 -37.75 0.25
C ALA A 111 24.28 -39.13 0.17
N ALA A 112 24.01 -39.90 -0.89
CA ALA A 112 24.63 -41.20 -1.11
C ALA A 112 26.11 -41.07 -1.52
N ASN A 113 26.83 -42.18 -1.46
CA ASN A 113 28.25 -42.28 -1.86
C ASN A 113 29.17 -41.20 -1.24
N GLY A 114 28.93 -40.83 0.02
CA GLY A 114 29.76 -39.84 0.72
C GLY A 114 29.65 -38.42 0.14
N GLY A 115 28.52 -38.08 -0.48
CA GLY A 115 28.28 -36.76 -1.08
C GLY A 115 28.52 -36.70 -2.60
N ALA A 116 28.96 -37.80 -3.22
CA ALA A 116 29.17 -37.88 -4.66
C ALA A 116 27.86 -38.12 -5.46
N GLY A 117 26.74 -38.36 -4.79
CA GLY A 117 25.46 -38.65 -5.42
C GLY A 117 25.32 -40.10 -5.89
N GLN A 118 24.08 -40.59 -5.90
CA GLN A 118 23.71 -41.85 -6.53
C GLN A 118 22.39 -41.71 -7.29
N CYS A 119 22.34 -42.11 -8.55
CA CYS A 119 21.10 -42.15 -9.30
C CYS A 119 20.18 -43.27 -8.79
N VAL A 120 18.98 -42.88 -8.36
CA VAL A 120 17.96 -43.75 -7.78
C VAL A 120 16.62 -43.60 -8.50
N GLY A 121 15.74 -44.58 -8.36
CA GLY A 121 14.39 -44.52 -8.94
C GLY A 121 13.49 -43.52 -8.23
N CYS A 122 13.69 -43.30 -6.93
CA CYS A 122 12.95 -42.32 -6.14
C CYS A 122 13.70 -41.96 -4.85
N ALA A 123 13.50 -40.71 -4.39
CA ALA A 123 13.89 -40.27 -3.05
C ALA A 123 12.67 -40.19 -2.10
N THR A 124 11.51 -39.83 -2.65
CA THR A 124 10.23 -39.75 -1.94
C THR A 124 9.10 -40.29 -2.82
N ASN A 125 7.86 -40.29 -2.31
CA ASN A 125 6.71 -40.66 -3.15
C ASN A 125 6.43 -39.64 -4.27
N ALA A 126 7.04 -38.44 -4.26
CA ALA A 126 6.80 -37.41 -5.27
C ALA A 126 7.26 -37.85 -6.67
N GLN A 127 8.16 -38.82 -6.73
CA GLN A 127 8.66 -39.41 -7.97
C GLN A 127 7.94 -40.70 -8.37
N CYS A 128 6.99 -41.17 -7.57
CA CYS A 128 6.24 -42.40 -7.82
C CYS A 128 4.83 -42.11 -8.30
N SER A 129 4.22 -43.05 -9.04
CA SER A 129 2.79 -42.97 -9.33
C SER A 129 1.96 -43.01 -8.05
N LEU A 130 0.73 -42.50 -8.07
CA LEU A 130 -0.19 -42.51 -6.91
C LEU A 130 -0.51 -43.93 -6.38
N THR A 131 -0.22 -44.98 -7.17
CA THR A 131 -0.39 -46.39 -6.76
C THR A 131 0.87 -47.01 -6.14
N GLN A 132 1.98 -46.27 -6.12
CA GLN A 132 3.28 -46.73 -5.66
C GLN A 132 3.74 -45.95 -4.42
N VAL A 133 4.71 -46.51 -3.72
CA VAL A 133 5.46 -45.84 -2.67
C VAL A 133 6.95 -46.03 -2.94
N CYS A 134 7.74 -45.03 -2.60
CA CYS A 134 9.19 -45.12 -2.66
C CYS A 134 9.68 -46.01 -1.54
N ASN A 135 10.32 -47.12 -1.88
CA ASN A 135 10.93 -47.98 -0.89
C ASN A 135 12.20 -47.30 -0.35
N ALA A 136 12.24 -47.05 0.96
CA ALA A 136 13.33 -46.32 1.60
C ALA A 136 14.70 -47.04 1.50
N THR A 137 14.71 -48.36 1.29
CA THR A 137 15.92 -49.17 1.20
C THR A 137 16.36 -49.38 -0.24
N THR A 138 15.45 -49.82 -1.13
CA THR A 138 15.79 -50.11 -2.53
C THR A 138 15.81 -48.84 -3.39
N LYS A 139 15.19 -47.74 -2.92
CA LYS A 139 15.07 -46.46 -3.63
C LYS A 139 14.39 -46.62 -5.00
N VAL A 140 13.44 -47.54 -5.08
CA VAL A 140 12.61 -47.84 -6.25
C VAL A 140 11.14 -47.63 -5.90
N CYS A 141 10.35 -47.16 -6.86
CA CYS A 141 8.89 -47.07 -6.73
C CYS A 141 8.25 -48.47 -6.77
N GLU A 142 7.74 -48.92 -5.64
CA GLU A 142 7.10 -50.23 -5.48
C GLU A 142 5.60 -50.07 -5.29
N ALA A 143 4.82 -51.09 -5.63
CA ALA A 143 3.36 -51.04 -5.44
C ALA A 143 3.01 -50.80 -3.97
N SER A 144 2.09 -49.87 -3.72
CA SER A 144 1.61 -49.60 -2.37
C SER A 144 0.94 -50.84 -1.76
N THR A 145 1.16 -51.09 -0.48
CA THR A 145 0.46 -52.14 0.28
C THR A 145 -0.99 -51.81 0.58
N PHE A 146 -1.42 -50.57 0.30
CA PHE A 146 -2.80 -50.14 0.47
C PHE A 146 -3.65 -50.66 -0.68
N THR A 147 -4.62 -51.52 -0.37
CA THR A 147 -5.38 -52.30 -1.36
C THR A 147 -6.79 -51.77 -1.65
N THR A 148 -7.29 -50.78 -0.92
CA THR A 148 -8.63 -50.24 -1.19
C THR A 148 -8.69 -49.67 -2.61
N PRO A 149 -9.60 -50.16 -3.46
CA PRO A 149 -9.74 -49.66 -4.83
C PRO A 149 -10.12 -48.18 -4.83
N VAL A 150 -9.56 -47.43 -5.77
CA VAL A 150 -9.84 -46.00 -5.92
C VAL A 150 -11.34 -45.74 -6.19
N THR A 151 -12.01 -46.66 -6.90
CA THR A 151 -13.46 -46.61 -7.14
C THR A 151 -14.29 -46.66 -5.85
N GLU A 152 -13.80 -47.33 -4.81
CA GLU A 152 -14.44 -47.36 -3.49
C GLU A 152 -14.28 -46.01 -2.78
N THR A 153 -13.09 -45.42 -2.81
CA THR A 153 -12.85 -44.06 -2.29
C THR A 153 -13.71 -43.02 -3.02
N THR A 154 -13.84 -43.13 -4.35
CA THR A 154 -14.70 -42.27 -5.17
C THR A 154 -16.19 -42.41 -4.77
N ALA A 155 -16.67 -43.63 -4.54
CA ALA A 155 -18.03 -43.87 -4.06
C ALA A 155 -18.26 -43.30 -2.64
N GLN A 156 -17.26 -43.40 -1.77
CA GLN A 156 -17.28 -42.83 -0.42
C GLN A 156 -17.36 -41.30 -0.43
N ILE A 157 -16.56 -40.62 -1.25
CA ILE A 157 -16.64 -39.16 -1.43
C ILE A 157 -18.00 -38.77 -2.02
N THR A 158 -18.55 -39.55 -2.96
CA THR A 158 -19.90 -39.33 -3.51
C THR A 158 -20.98 -39.46 -2.43
N ALA A 159 -20.86 -40.45 -1.54
CA ALA A 159 -21.75 -40.61 -0.39
C ALA A 159 -21.66 -39.39 0.55
N PHE A 160 -20.45 -38.90 0.81
CA PHE A 160 -20.26 -37.64 1.55
C PHE A 160 -20.98 -36.48 0.90
N LEU A 161 -20.85 -36.27 -0.42
CA LEU A 161 -21.45 -35.13 -1.13
C LEU A 161 -22.99 -35.18 -1.19
N SER A 162 -23.59 -36.38 -1.09
CA SER A 162 -25.04 -36.62 -1.17
C SER A 162 -25.74 -36.72 0.19
N ALA A 163 -25.00 -36.86 1.29
CA ALA A 163 -25.54 -36.91 2.64
C ALA A 163 -26.34 -35.64 3.05
N SER A 164 -27.12 -35.72 4.13
CA SER A 164 -27.76 -34.54 4.73
C SER A 164 -26.75 -33.74 5.56
N ALA A 165 -26.95 -32.42 5.64
CA ALA A 165 -26.19 -31.58 6.59
C ALA A 165 -26.56 -31.92 8.05
N GLY A 166 -25.63 -31.65 8.97
CA GLY A 166 -25.71 -31.95 10.39
C GLY A 166 -24.84 -33.14 10.81
N THR A 167 -25.06 -33.60 12.05
CA THR A 167 -24.45 -34.83 12.58
C THR A 167 -24.89 -36.03 11.76
N GLN A 168 -23.93 -36.87 11.38
CA GLN A 168 -24.21 -38.06 10.59
C GLN A 168 -24.69 -39.20 11.50
N ALA A 169 -25.83 -39.81 11.15
CA ALA A 169 -26.40 -40.92 11.91
C ALA A 169 -25.47 -42.16 11.93
N SER A 170 -24.66 -42.32 10.89
CA SER A 170 -23.54 -43.25 10.81
C SER A 170 -22.35 -42.50 10.21
N PRO A 171 -21.14 -42.62 10.78
CA PRO A 171 -19.97 -41.96 10.22
C PRO A 171 -19.73 -42.37 8.76
N LEU A 172 -19.44 -41.40 7.89
CA LEU A 172 -19.20 -41.65 6.47
C LEU A 172 -17.70 -41.89 6.26
N PRO A 173 -17.26 -43.13 5.92
CA PRO A 173 -15.84 -43.41 5.75
C PRO A 173 -15.33 -42.79 4.46
N VAL A 174 -14.10 -42.26 4.50
CA VAL A 174 -13.29 -41.85 3.34
C VAL A 174 -11.94 -42.52 3.49
N THR A 175 -11.61 -43.45 2.62
CA THR A 175 -10.48 -44.39 2.79
C THR A 175 -9.49 -44.24 1.64
N GLY A 176 -8.29 -43.76 1.93
CA GLY A 176 -7.20 -43.66 0.96
C GLY A 176 -7.27 -42.50 -0.03
N ALA A 177 -7.98 -41.41 0.31
CA ALA A 177 -8.01 -40.18 -0.48
C ALA A 177 -6.71 -39.39 -0.31
N PHE A 178 -6.34 -38.58 -1.31
CA PHE A 178 -5.13 -37.77 -1.25
C PHE A 178 -5.44 -36.32 -0.92
N VAL A 179 -4.64 -35.71 -0.03
CA VAL A 179 -4.69 -34.28 0.28
C VAL A 179 -4.08 -33.50 -0.88
N THR A 180 -4.91 -32.79 -1.64
CA THR A 180 -4.52 -32.10 -2.89
C THR A 180 -4.09 -30.66 -2.67
N TYR A 181 -4.66 -30.00 -1.67
CA TYR A 181 -4.41 -28.58 -1.39
C TYR A 181 -4.74 -28.26 0.07
N VAL A 182 -3.95 -27.39 0.70
CA VAL A 182 -4.22 -26.87 2.05
C VAL A 182 -4.59 -25.39 1.93
N LYS A 183 -5.82 -25.05 2.34
CA LYS A 183 -6.36 -23.69 2.25
C LYS A 183 -5.83 -22.85 3.41
N PRO A 184 -5.08 -21.76 3.15
CA PRO A 184 -4.62 -20.87 4.19
C PRO A 184 -5.76 -20.04 4.80
N GLN A 185 -5.52 -19.49 5.99
CA GLN A 185 -6.39 -18.46 6.56
C GLN A 185 -6.20 -17.16 5.79
N VAL A 186 -7.30 -16.53 5.39
CA VAL A 186 -7.26 -15.20 4.76
C VAL A 186 -7.64 -14.13 5.79
N ALA A 187 -6.89 -13.03 5.78
CA ALA A 187 -7.14 -11.92 6.70
C ALA A 187 -8.54 -11.33 6.46
N GLY A 188 -9.28 -11.07 7.54
CA GLY A 188 -10.66 -10.55 7.47
C GLY A 188 -11.71 -11.58 7.03
N SER A 189 -11.34 -12.85 6.81
CA SER A 189 -12.27 -13.89 6.37
C SER A 189 -12.75 -14.85 7.46
N ALA A 190 -12.18 -14.79 8.68
CA ALA A 190 -12.38 -15.82 9.71
C ALA A 190 -13.85 -16.03 10.13
N ALA A 191 -14.68 -14.99 10.08
CA ALA A 191 -16.10 -15.08 10.40
C ALA A 191 -16.94 -15.73 9.30
N THR A 192 -16.40 -15.78 8.08
CA THR A 192 -17.16 -16.16 6.87
C THR A 192 -16.55 -17.30 6.08
N GLU A 193 -15.34 -17.72 6.44
CA GLU A 193 -14.55 -18.70 5.71
C GLU A 193 -13.79 -19.60 6.67
N ARG A 194 -13.83 -20.91 6.38
CA ARG A 194 -13.08 -21.91 7.13
C ARG A 194 -11.72 -22.17 6.49
N THR A 195 -10.73 -22.49 7.32
CA THR A 195 -9.47 -23.13 6.92
C THR A 195 -9.68 -24.63 6.83
N GLY A 196 -8.78 -25.32 6.12
CA GLY A 196 -8.93 -26.74 5.90
C GLY A 196 -8.08 -27.25 4.77
N PHE A 197 -8.40 -28.46 4.32
CA PHE A 197 -7.69 -29.12 3.25
C PHE A 197 -8.66 -29.83 2.31
N PHE A 198 -8.26 -29.95 1.06
CA PHE A 198 -9.00 -30.62 0.00
C PHE A 198 -8.50 -32.03 -0.16
N VAL A 199 -9.40 -32.99 -0.38
CA VAL A 199 -9.05 -34.36 -0.71
C VAL A 199 -9.74 -34.86 -1.97
N GLN A 200 -9.04 -35.70 -2.72
CA GLN A 200 -9.49 -36.26 -4.00
C GLN A 200 -8.88 -37.65 -4.20
N ALA A 201 -9.60 -38.55 -4.86
CA ALA A 201 -9.14 -39.90 -5.16
C ALA A 201 -8.68 -40.05 -6.62
N GLU A 202 -9.39 -39.42 -7.55
CA GLU A 202 -9.15 -39.49 -9.01
C GLU A 202 -9.16 -38.10 -9.61
N ALA A 203 -8.39 -37.85 -10.67
CA ALA A 203 -8.31 -36.54 -11.33
C ALA A 203 -9.68 -36.02 -11.84
N ALA A 204 -10.57 -36.93 -12.26
CA ALA A 204 -11.93 -36.60 -12.68
C ALA A 204 -12.87 -36.19 -11.53
N GLY A 205 -12.43 -36.35 -10.28
CA GLY A 205 -13.26 -36.19 -9.09
C GLY A 205 -14.09 -37.44 -8.79
N PRO A 206 -15.00 -37.36 -7.80
CA PRO A 206 -15.31 -36.19 -6.98
C PRO A 206 -14.19 -35.83 -5.99
N ALA A 207 -14.28 -34.62 -5.44
CA ALA A 207 -13.40 -34.14 -4.37
C ALA A 207 -14.23 -33.58 -3.22
N MET A 208 -13.60 -33.33 -2.07
CA MET A 208 -14.27 -32.74 -0.91
C MET A 208 -13.32 -31.87 -0.08
N PHE A 209 -13.90 -30.98 0.72
CA PHE A 209 -13.19 -30.10 1.64
C PHE A 209 -13.45 -30.47 3.10
N VAL A 210 -12.38 -30.51 3.89
CA VAL A 210 -12.38 -30.84 5.32
C VAL A 210 -11.89 -29.62 6.10
N SER A 211 -12.70 -29.14 7.06
CA SER A 211 -12.37 -27.95 7.87
C SER A 211 -12.08 -28.26 9.33
N ASP A 212 -11.93 -29.53 9.69
CA ASP A 212 -11.60 -29.94 11.06
C ASP A 212 -10.18 -29.48 11.40
N ALA A 213 -10.04 -28.61 12.41
CA ALA A 213 -8.76 -28.03 12.80
C ALA A 213 -7.77 -29.05 13.36
N THR A 214 -8.26 -30.11 14.02
CA THR A 214 -7.41 -31.18 14.57
C THR A 214 -6.87 -32.05 13.45
N ALA A 215 -7.69 -32.35 12.45
CA ALA A 215 -7.26 -33.06 11.25
C ALA A 215 -6.27 -32.24 10.42
N LEU A 216 -6.55 -30.93 10.24
CA LEU A 216 -5.68 -30.01 9.50
C LEU A 216 -4.25 -29.99 10.08
N GLY A 217 -4.11 -30.04 11.41
CA GLY A 217 -2.80 -30.08 12.07
C GLY A 217 -1.98 -31.36 11.85
N GLN A 218 -2.52 -32.38 11.17
CA GLN A 218 -1.88 -33.70 10.99
C GLN A 218 -1.49 -34.02 9.54
N VAL A 219 -1.94 -33.22 8.58
CA VAL A 219 -1.83 -33.52 7.15
C VAL A 219 -1.00 -32.48 6.39
N ALA A 220 -0.38 -32.92 5.31
CA ALA A 220 0.28 -32.07 4.32
C ALA A 220 -0.20 -32.41 2.90
N VAL A 221 0.03 -31.50 1.95
CA VAL A 221 -0.21 -31.77 0.52
C VAL A 221 0.57 -33.02 0.09
N GLY A 222 -0.10 -33.93 -0.61
CA GLY A 222 0.48 -35.20 -1.04
C GLY A 222 0.29 -36.35 -0.05
N ASP A 223 -0.28 -36.12 1.13
CA ASP A 223 -0.62 -37.20 2.06
C ASP A 223 -1.80 -38.02 1.55
N ARG A 224 -1.70 -39.36 1.66
CA ARG A 224 -2.81 -40.30 1.49
C ARG A 224 -3.43 -40.59 2.84
N VAL A 225 -4.72 -40.34 3.00
CA VAL A 225 -5.39 -40.36 4.30
C VAL A 225 -6.67 -41.19 4.30
N SER A 226 -7.03 -41.68 5.48
CA SER A 226 -8.34 -42.26 5.78
C SER A 226 -8.94 -41.60 7.01
N PHE A 227 -10.26 -41.38 7.03
CA PHE A 227 -10.98 -40.82 8.16
C PHE A 227 -12.49 -41.11 8.06
N ASN A 228 -13.22 -40.84 9.13
CA ASN A 228 -14.67 -40.93 9.18
C ASN A 228 -15.28 -39.54 9.35
N VAL A 229 -16.16 -39.11 8.43
CA VAL A 229 -16.90 -37.85 8.58
C VAL A 229 -18.05 -38.06 9.56
N THR A 230 -18.04 -37.33 10.68
CA THR A 230 -19.07 -37.41 11.72
C THR A 230 -20.02 -36.22 11.67
N GLU A 231 -19.59 -35.11 11.09
CA GLU A 231 -20.42 -33.92 10.90
C GLU A 231 -20.15 -33.27 9.55
N ARG A 232 -21.24 -32.88 8.87
CA ARG A 232 -21.20 -32.17 7.61
C ARG A 232 -21.98 -30.87 7.72
N SER A 233 -21.46 -29.79 7.16
CA SER A 233 -22.25 -28.59 6.90
C SER A 233 -22.54 -28.43 5.41
N ASN A 234 -23.67 -27.78 5.12
CA ASN A 234 -23.96 -27.19 3.82
C ASN A 234 -24.53 -25.79 4.12
N PRO A 235 -23.67 -24.77 4.28
CA PRO A 235 -24.09 -23.46 4.73
C PRO A 235 -25.16 -22.89 3.80
N ALA A 236 -26.33 -22.58 4.37
CA ALA A 236 -27.41 -21.92 3.65
C ALA A 236 -26.99 -20.50 3.24
N ALA A 237 -27.64 -19.96 2.21
CA ALA A 237 -27.41 -18.59 1.77
C ALA A 237 -27.60 -17.60 2.92
N GLY A 238 -26.56 -16.83 3.22
CA GLY A 238 -26.56 -15.80 4.26
C GLY A 238 -26.23 -16.25 5.69
N ALA A 239 -25.99 -17.54 5.95
CA ALA A 239 -25.69 -18.02 7.30
C ALA A 239 -24.23 -17.77 7.75
N ASP A 240 -23.29 -17.66 6.81
CA ASP A 240 -21.87 -17.41 7.11
C ASP A 240 -21.15 -16.55 6.07
N GLY A 241 -21.85 -15.66 5.36
CA GLY A 241 -21.24 -14.54 4.60
C GLY A 241 -20.12 -14.86 3.60
N GLY A 242 -19.91 -16.13 3.21
CA GLY A 242 -18.68 -16.53 2.50
C GLY A 242 -18.64 -17.96 1.96
N THR A 243 -19.36 -18.92 2.56
CA THR A 243 -19.27 -20.35 2.16
C THR A 243 -20.59 -20.95 1.66
N THR A 244 -21.50 -20.10 1.18
CA THR A 244 -22.83 -20.56 0.73
C THR A 244 -22.72 -21.64 -0.34
N GLY A 245 -23.31 -22.80 -0.08
CA GLY A 245 -23.39 -23.92 -1.03
C GLY A 245 -22.16 -24.85 -1.09
N MET A 246 -21.10 -24.61 -0.32
CA MET A 246 -19.99 -25.56 -0.17
C MET A 246 -20.37 -26.70 0.77
N ARG A 247 -20.06 -27.95 0.39
CA ARG A 247 -20.26 -29.12 1.25
C ARG A 247 -18.98 -29.40 2.02
N ILE A 248 -19.05 -29.21 3.33
CA ILE A 248 -17.86 -29.20 4.20
C ILE A 248 -17.96 -30.32 5.22
N ALA A 249 -16.93 -31.17 5.31
CA ALA A 249 -16.75 -32.06 6.45
C ALA A 249 -16.17 -31.23 7.60
N THR A 250 -17.02 -30.89 8.58
CA THR A 250 -16.65 -29.98 9.68
C THR A 250 -15.97 -30.70 10.82
N THR A 251 -16.33 -31.97 11.03
CA THR A 251 -15.77 -32.84 12.07
C THR A 251 -15.45 -34.19 11.48
N VAL A 252 -14.22 -34.66 11.70
CA VAL A 252 -13.77 -36.00 11.29
C VAL A 252 -13.17 -36.77 12.46
N ALA A 253 -13.30 -38.09 12.43
CA ALA A 253 -12.73 -39.00 13.42
C ALA A 253 -11.78 -40.00 12.76
N ASP A 254 -10.93 -40.62 13.59
CA ASP A 254 -10.05 -41.73 13.20
C ASP A 254 -9.12 -41.42 12.00
N LEU A 255 -8.67 -40.17 11.88
CA LEU A 255 -7.75 -39.76 10.82
C LEU A 255 -6.45 -40.57 10.90
N THR A 256 -6.10 -41.19 9.78
CA THR A 256 -4.86 -41.95 9.60
C THR A 256 -4.14 -41.47 8.34
N VAL A 257 -2.86 -41.12 8.46
CA VAL A 257 -1.98 -40.85 7.31
C VAL A 257 -1.31 -42.15 6.89
N ILE A 258 -1.68 -42.67 5.71
CA ILE A 258 -1.22 -43.96 5.18
C ILE A 258 0.17 -43.84 4.54
N SER A 259 0.39 -42.75 3.80
CA SER A 259 1.65 -42.47 3.10
C SER A 259 1.73 -40.97 2.79
N ARG A 260 2.93 -40.43 2.58
CA ARG A 260 3.15 -38.97 2.44
C ARG A 260 3.75 -38.58 1.10
N ASN A 261 3.71 -37.30 0.75
CA ASN A 261 4.47 -36.69 -0.35
C ASN A 261 4.21 -37.24 -1.75
N HIS A 262 2.97 -37.61 -2.10
CA HIS A 262 2.62 -38.02 -3.47
C HIS A 262 2.52 -36.82 -4.43
N PRO A 263 2.73 -37.00 -5.74
CA PRO A 263 2.74 -35.92 -6.75
C PRO A 263 1.34 -35.46 -7.14
N VAL A 264 0.48 -35.19 -6.16
CA VAL A 264 -0.95 -34.90 -6.36
C VAL A 264 -1.19 -33.62 -7.16
N GLN A 265 -0.26 -32.66 -7.12
CA GLN A 265 -0.35 -31.40 -7.85
C GLN A 265 0.25 -31.47 -9.26
N SER A 266 0.83 -32.60 -9.68
CA SER A 266 1.19 -32.82 -11.08
C SER A 266 -0.07 -32.93 -11.95
N LEU A 267 0.03 -32.60 -13.24
CA LEU A 267 -1.07 -32.82 -14.18
C LEU A 267 -1.39 -34.32 -14.26
N SER A 268 -2.65 -34.65 -14.50
CA SER A 268 -3.12 -36.04 -14.60
C SER A 268 -2.55 -36.78 -15.82
N ASN A 269 -1.94 -36.06 -16.76
CA ASN A 269 -1.24 -36.60 -17.93
C ASN A 269 0.29 -36.37 -17.86
N ALA A 270 0.83 -35.87 -16.74
CA ALA A 270 2.27 -35.75 -16.51
C ALA A 270 2.90 -37.09 -16.13
N SER A 271 4.23 -37.11 -15.99
CA SER A 271 4.99 -38.28 -15.53
C SER A 271 5.85 -37.91 -14.32
N PRO A 272 5.63 -38.52 -13.14
CA PRO A 272 4.40 -39.20 -12.69
C PRO A 272 3.12 -38.35 -12.79
N ALA A 273 2.02 -39.03 -13.09
CA ALA A 273 0.69 -38.44 -13.15
C ALA A 273 0.20 -38.05 -11.76
N GLY A 274 -0.36 -36.84 -11.64
CA GLY A 274 -1.02 -36.36 -10.43
C GLY A 274 -2.54 -36.37 -10.53
N LEU A 275 -3.19 -35.51 -9.73
CA LEU A 275 -4.66 -35.39 -9.66
C LEU A 275 -5.19 -34.09 -10.30
N LYS A 276 -4.30 -33.21 -10.75
CA LYS A 276 -4.65 -31.90 -11.30
C LYS A 276 -5.08 -32.00 -12.76
N VAL A 277 -6.20 -31.39 -13.12
CA VAL A 277 -6.69 -31.33 -14.51
C VAL A 277 -6.56 -29.90 -15.05
N ASP A 278 -6.02 -29.75 -16.25
CA ASP A 278 -6.03 -28.47 -16.96
C ASP A 278 -7.40 -28.22 -17.58
N VAL A 279 -8.07 -27.15 -17.18
CA VAL A 279 -9.41 -26.74 -17.65
C VAL A 279 -9.36 -25.48 -18.52
N SER A 280 -8.19 -25.10 -19.02
CA SER A 280 -8.00 -23.89 -19.84
C SER A 280 -8.81 -23.90 -21.14
N THR A 281 -9.16 -25.08 -21.64
CA THR A 281 -9.98 -25.24 -22.86
C THR A 281 -11.47 -25.38 -22.58
N GLU A 282 -11.87 -25.42 -21.31
CA GLU A 282 -13.26 -25.58 -20.91
C GLU A 282 -13.98 -24.22 -20.99
N SER A 283 -15.02 -24.17 -21.81
CA SER A 283 -15.85 -22.97 -22.01
C SER A 283 -17.03 -22.89 -21.05
N ASN A 284 -17.38 -24.00 -20.41
CA ASN A 284 -18.54 -24.11 -19.54
C ASN A 284 -18.25 -25.03 -18.34
N LEU A 285 -18.24 -24.44 -17.13
CA LEU A 285 -18.16 -25.16 -15.85
C LEU A 285 -19.46 -25.01 -15.04
N GLU A 286 -20.61 -24.95 -15.72
CA GLU A 286 -21.95 -24.70 -15.14
C GLU A 286 -22.39 -25.73 -14.11
N SER A 287 -21.86 -26.95 -14.14
CA SER A 287 -22.04 -27.90 -13.03
C SER A 287 -20.98 -27.65 -11.96
N ALA A 288 -21.14 -26.57 -11.18
CA ALA A 288 -20.33 -26.30 -10.00
C ALA A 288 -20.22 -27.53 -9.08
N ASP A 289 -21.25 -28.38 -9.06
CA ASP A 289 -21.28 -29.68 -8.38
C ASP A 289 -20.24 -30.70 -8.86
N ALA A 290 -19.91 -30.72 -10.15
CA ALA A 290 -18.95 -31.68 -10.71
C ALA A 290 -17.49 -31.24 -10.52
N TYR A 291 -17.28 -29.93 -10.25
CA TYR A 291 -15.96 -29.34 -10.04
C TYR A 291 -15.66 -28.99 -8.60
N GLU A 292 -16.66 -28.98 -7.71
CA GLU A 292 -16.49 -28.63 -6.30
C GLU A 292 -15.28 -29.34 -5.68
N SER A 293 -14.41 -28.57 -5.04
CA SER A 293 -13.21 -29.05 -4.34
C SER A 293 -12.13 -29.68 -5.22
N ARG A 294 -12.33 -29.81 -6.54
CA ARG A 294 -11.34 -30.42 -7.43
C ARG A 294 -10.13 -29.52 -7.61
N LEU A 295 -8.98 -30.16 -7.78
CA LEU A 295 -7.73 -29.50 -8.12
C LEU A 295 -7.63 -29.27 -9.63
N VAL A 296 -7.47 -28.02 -10.06
CA VAL A 296 -7.34 -27.67 -11.47
C VAL A 296 -6.13 -26.78 -11.73
N ALA A 297 -5.68 -26.78 -12.99
CA ALA A 297 -4.87 -25.72 -13.58
C ALA A 297 -5.73 -24.98 -14.61
N PHE A 298 -5.48 -23.69 -14.82
CA PHE A 298 -6.22 -22.93 -15.82
C PHE A 298 -5.47 -21.69 -16.28
N SER A 299 -5.72 -21.29 -17.51
CA SER A 299 -5.29 -20.02 -18.08
C SER A 299 -6.49 -19.27 -18.67
N GLY A 300 -6.40 -17.95 -18.70
CA GLY A 300 -7.46 -17.11 -19.25
C GLY A 300 -7.27 -15.62 -18.94
N THR A 301 -8.35 -14.86 -19.02
CA THR A 301 -8.33 -13.41 -18.88
C THR A 301 -9.38 -12.93 -17.87
N VAL A 302 -8.98 -12.02 -16.99
CA VAL A 302 -9.86 -11.28 -16.07
C VAL A 302 -10.77 -10.36 -16.88
N LYS A 303 -12.07 -10.32 -16.56
CA LYS A 303 -13.04 -9.46 -17.25
C LYS A 303 -13.89 -8.67 -16.27
N GLY A 304 -14.45 -7.56 -16.73
CA GLY A 304 -15.42 -6.74 -15.99
C GLY A 304 -14.89 -6.18 -14.66
N PRO A 305 -15.69 -5.37 -13.94
CA PRO A 305 -15.30 -4.88 -12.63
C PRO A 305 -15.25 -6.02 -11.60
N SER A 306 -14.38 -5.87 -10.60
CA SER A 306 -14.35 -6.76 -9.46
C SER A 306 -15.54 -6.51 -8.51
N THR A 307 -15.92 -7.54 -7.76
CA THR A 307 -16.92 -7.44 -6.69
C THR A 307 -16.43 -8.17 -5.45
N SER A 308 -17.00 -7.86 -4.28
CA SER A 308 -16.71 -8.64 -3.07
C SER A 308 -17.23 -10.08 -3.22
N ALA A 309 -16.50 -11.03 -2.64
CA ALA A 309 -16.87 -12.45 -2.59
C ALA A 309 -16.74 -13.01 -1.16
N GLY A 310 -17.26 -12.28 -0.18
CA GLY A 310 -17.13 -12.57 1.25
C GLY A 310 -15.99 -11.78 1.91
N GLY A 311 -15.90 -11.88 3.24
CA GLY A 311 -14.90 -11.15 4.03
C GLY A 311 -13.48 -11.45 3.57
N GLY A 312 -12.71 -10.41 3.22
CA GLY A 312 -11.31 -10.55 2.79
C GLY A 312 -11.07 -11.02 1.36
N PHE A 313 -12.12 -11.27 0.56
CA PHE A 313 -12.00 -11.75 -0.82
C PHE A 313 -12.64 -10.83 -1.86
N THR A 314 -11.99 -10.80 -3.01
CA THR A 314 -12.44 -10.14 -4.23
C THR A 314 -12.63 -11.18 -5.32
N GLN A 315 -13.67 -11.04 -6.13
CA GLN A 315 -13.88 -11.86 -7.31
C GLN A 315 -13.95 -11.03 -8.59
N PHE A 316 -13.56 -11.66 -9.68
CA PHE A 316 -13.65 -11.12 -11.02
C PHE A 316 -14.38 -12.10 -11.94
N PRO A 317 -15.23 -11.63 -12.86
CA PRO A 317 -15.55 -12.40 -14.05
C PRO A 317 -14.28 -12.92 -14.73
N PHE A 318 -14.31 -14.16 -15.20
CA PHE A 318 -13.13 -14.81 -15.78
C PHE A 318 -13.50 -15.63 -17.00
N ILE A 319 -12.69 -15.53 -18.05
CA ILE A 319 -12.84 -16.30 -19.30
C ILE A 319 -11.58 -17.14 -19.50
N THR A 320 -11.73 -18.46 -19.66
CA THR A 320 -10.65 -19.40 -19.97
C THR A 320 -10.12 -19.21 -21.40
N THR A 321 -8.96 -19.78 -21.76
CA THR A 321 -8.36 -19.63 -23.11
C THR A 321 -9.05 -20.43 -24.22
N ALA A 322 -10.28 -20.93 -24.02
CA ALA A 322 -11.02 -21.72 -25.00
C ALA A 322 -11.08 -21.02 -26.39
N THR A 323 -10.67 -21.76 -27.45
CA THR A 323 -10.61 -21.24 -28.82
C THR A 323 -12.01 -21.11 -29.42
N GLY A 324 -12.51 -19.89 -29.49
CA GLY A 324 -13.86 -19.59 -29.96
C GLY A 324 -14.68 -19.08 -28.79
N GLU A 325 -14.84 -17.76 -28.73
CA GLU A 325 -15.57 -17.02 -27.69
C GLU A 325 -16.84 -17.79 -27.27
N PRO A 326 -16.86 -18.39 -26.07
CA PRO A 326 -18.08 -18.86 -25.48
C PRO A 326 -18.70 -17.70 -24.72
N ASP A 327 -20.00 -17.57 -24.91
CA ASP A 327 -20.96 -16.76 -24.15
C ASP A 327 -20.43 -16.26 -22.81
N VAL A 328 -20.70 -14.99 -22.49
CA VAL A 328 -20.45 -14.32 -21.20
C VAL A 328 -21.24 -14.98 -20.05
N ASN A 329 -21.03 -16.28 -19.88
CA ASN A 329 -21.63 -17.10 -18.86
C ASN A 329 -21.18 -16.53 -17.53
N ALA A 330 -22.15 -15.96 -16.81
CA ALA A 330 -21.98 -15.20 -15.58
C ALA A 330 -21.40 -16.02 -14.40
N ASN A 331 -20.97 -17.26 -14.64
CA ASN A 331 -20.83 -18.32 -13.65
C ASN A 331 -19.38 -18.73 -13.32
N ILE A 332 -18.37 -18.36 -14.11
CA ILE A 332 -16.95 -18.57 -13.75
C ILE A 332 -16.39 -17.30 -13.16
N ARG A 333 -15.80 -17.42 -11.97
CA ARG A 333 -15.14 -16.31 -11.29
C ARG A 333 -13.72 -16.70 -10.90
N LEU A 334 -12.79 -15.76 -11.05
CA LEU A 334 -11.53 -15.80 -10.32
C LEU A 334 -11.78 -15.18 -8.94
N ARG A 335 -11.41 -15.87 -7.87
CA ARG A 335 -11.51 -15.39 -6.50
C ARG A 335 -10.14 -15.36 -5.85
N VAL A 336 -9.80 -14.21 -5.29
CA VAL A 336 -8.48 -13.93 -4.71
C VAL A 336 -8.63 -13.12 -3.42
N PRO A 337 -7.73 -13.29 -2.44
CA PRO A 337 -7.63 -12.40 -1.30
C PRO A 337 -7.51 -10.94 -1.73
N ALA A 338 -8.20 -10.02 -1.04
CA ALA A 338 -8.16 -8.60 -1.35
C ALA A 338 -6.73 -8.01 -1.25
N ALA A 339 -5.92 -8.51 -0.32
CA ALA A 339 -4.51 -8.14 -0.21
C ALA A 339 -3.71 -8.54 -1.45
N LEU A 340 -3.98 -9.73 -2.00
CA LEU A 340 -3.29 -10.23 -3.20
C LEU A 340 -3.68 -9.43 -4.46
N VAL A 341 -4.93 -8.96 -4.55
CA VAL A 341 -5.34 -8.03 -5.63
C VAL A 341 -4.50 -6.76 -5.61
N SER A 342 -4.28 -6.20 -4.41
CA SER A 342 -3.46 -4.99 -4.24
C SER A 342 -1.98 -5.26 -4.51
N GLU A 343 -1.45 -6.38 -4.05
CA GLU A 343 -0.06 -6.78 -4.25
C GLU A 343 0.28 -6.94 -5.75
N LEU A 344 -0.63 -7.59 -6.49
CA LEU A 344 -0.44 -7.88 -7.91
C LEU A 344 -0.90 -6.75 -8.84
N ASP A 345 -1.50 -5.69 -8.30
CA ASP A 345 -2.21 -4.67 -9.08
C ASP A 345 -3.15 -5.31 -10.12
N LEU A 346 -3.93 -6.31 -9.67
CA LEU A 346 -4.74 -7.15 -10.55
C LEU A 346 -5.97 -6.38 -11.04
N VAL A 347 -6.02 -6.16 -12.35
CA VAL A 347 -7.07 -5.39 -13.02
C VAL A 347 -7.74 -6.20 -14.13
N PRO A 348 -8.91 -5.76 -14.62
CA PRO A 348 -9.54 -6.37 -15.79
C PRO A 348 -8.60 -6.35 -16.99
N GLU A 349 -8.78 -7.31 -17.90
CA GLU A 349 -7.98 -7.55 -19.11
C GLU A 349 -6.59 -8.17 -18.87
N CYS A 350 -6.14 -8.30 -17.62
CA CYS A 350 -4.98 -9.14 -17.31
C CYS A 350 -5.21 -10.60 -17.74
N SER A 351 -4.24 -11.16 -18.46
CA SER A 351 -4.16 -12.58 -18.71
C SER A 351 -3.40 -13.26 -17.58
N LEU A 352 -3.83 -14.46 -17.21
CA LEU A 352 -3.28 -15.21 -16.11
C LEU A 352 -3.17 -16.69 -16.43
N THR A 353 -2.12 -17.28 -15.89
CA THR A 353 -1.90 -18.73 -15.87
C THR A 353 -1.76 -19.14 -14.42
N VAL A 354 -2.61 -20.04 -13.98
CA VAL A 354 -2.66 -20.55 -12.62
C VAL A 354 -2.30 -22.02 -12.64
N ASN A 355 -1.21 -22.35 -11.97
CA ASN A 355 -0.68 -23.69 -11.98
C ASN A 355 -1.50 -24.63 -11.11
N THR A 356 -2.01 -24.17 -9.97
CA THR A 356 -2.76 -25.00 -9.03
C THR A 356 -3.85 -24.16 -8.37
N SER A 357 -5.09 -24.59 -8.50
CA SER A 357 -6.24 -23.91 -7.89
C SER A 357 -7.27 -24.94 -7.42
N PRO A 358 -7.69 -24.89 -6.15
CA PRO A 358 -8.90 -25.58 -5.74
C PRO A 358 -10.12 -24.83 -6.28
N VAL A 359 -11.08 -25.58 -6.83
CA VAL A 359 -12.35 -25.02 -7.25
C VAL A 359 -13.26 -24.85 -6.02
N TRP A 360 -13.62 -23.62 -5.74
CA TRP A 360 -14.53 -23.22 -4.67
C TRP A 360 -15.95 -22.99 -5.22
N ARG A 361 -16.93 -22.96 -4.33
CA ARG A 361 -18.30 -22.53 -4.64
C ARG A 361 -18.71 -21.38 -3.77
N PHE A 362 -19.37 -20.42 -4.41
CA PHE A 362 -20.05 -19.34 -3.72
C PHE A 362 -21.45 -19.24 -4.30
N ASN A 363 -22.43 -19.70 -3.54
CA ASN A 363 -23.77 -20.03 -4.02
C ASN A 363 -23.70 -21.08 -5.16
N ALA A 364 -24.37 -20.80 -6.28
CA ALA A 364 -24.33 -21.62 -7.48
C ALA A 364 -23.12 -21.34 -8.39
N THR A 365 -22.24 -20.39 -8.03
CA THR A 365 -21.14 -19.91 -8.88
C THR A 365 -19.87 -20.71 -8.62
N THR A 366 -19.22 -21.17 -9.70
CA THR A 366 -17.91 -21.81 -9.68
C THR A 366 -16.82 -20.76 -9.54
N GLN A 367 -15.92 -20.91 -8.57
CA GLN A 367 -14.86 -19.95 -8.33
C GLN A 367 -13.49 -20.63 -8.32
N PHE A 368 -12.63 -20.24 -9.25
CA PHE A 368 -11.22 -20.57 -9.18
C PHE A 368 -10.57 -19.75 -8.09
N SER A 369 -10.05 -20.40 -7.06
CA SER A 369 -9.44 -19.70 -5.93
C SER A 369 -7.92 -19.72 -6.02
N VAL A 370 -7.31 -18.57 -5.81
CA VAL A 370 -5.84 -18.42 -5.73
C VAL A 370 -5.52 -17.64 -4.47
N PHE A 371 -4.55 -18.12 -3.69
CA PHE A 371 -4.28 -17.61 -2.34
C PHE A 371 -2.90 -16.98 -2.21
N ALA A 372 -1.97 -17.25 -3.13
CA ALA A 372 -0.63 -16.65 -3.12
C ALA A 372 -0.18 -16.21 -4.53
N ALA A 373 0.68 -15.19 -4.58
CA ALA A 373 1.26 -14.70 -5.83
C ALA A 373 2.06 -15.77 -6.60
N SER A 374 2.71 -16.69 -5.88
CA SER A 374 3.49 -17.79 -6.48
C SER A 374 2.63 -18.83 -7.23
N GLU A 375 1.31 -18.83 -7.04
CA GLU A 375 0.40 -19.78 -7.68
C GLU A 375 -0.04 -19.33 -9.08
N LEU A 376 0.26 -18.07 -9.46
CA LEU A 376 -0.17 -17.49 -10.71
C LEU A 376 0.94 -16.68 -11.40
N ALA A 377 0.88 -16.63 -12.72
CA ALA A 377 1.67 -15.73 -13.55
C ALA A 377 0.74 -14.76 -14.27
N LEU A 378 1.01 -13.45 -14.15
CA LEU A 378 0.29 -12.41 -14.87
C LEU A 378 1.02 -12.03 -16.16
N SER A 379 0.25 -11.73 -17.19
CA SER A 379 0.75 -11.23 -18.47
C SER A 379 -0.31 -10.38 -19.14
N ASN A 380 0.09 -9.56 -20.12
CA ASN A 380 -0.84 -8.79 -20.96
C ASN A 380 -1.84 -7.90 -20.19
N CYS A 381 -1.47 -7.46 -18.99
CA CYS A 381 -2.27 -6.48 -18.26
C CYS A 381 -2.26 -5.12 -18.98
N PRO A 382 -3.31 -4.31 -18.85
CA PRO A 382 -3.34 -2.95 -19.39
C PRO A 382 -2.15 -2.12 -18.92
N ALA A 383 -1.50 -1.42 -19.85
CA ALA A 383 -0.41 -0.50 -19.53
C ALA A 383 -0.85 0.61 -18.55
N PRO A 384 0.04 1.09 -17.66
CA PRO A 384 -0.25 2.23 -16.79
C PRO A 384 -0.54 3.49 -17.62
N LYS A 385 -1.37 4.38 -17.08
CA LYS A 385 -1.72 5.69 -17.65
C LYS A 385 -1.59 6.76 -16.58
N VAL A 386 -1.24 7.98 -16.97
CA VAL A 386 -1.27 9.13 -16.05
C VAL A 386 -2.69 9.70 -16.04
N VAL A 387 -3.28 9.81 -14.85
CA VAL A 387 -4.66 10.25 -14.65
C VAL A 387 -4.79 11.61 -13.99
N GLY A 388 -3.70 12.13 -13.39
CA GLY A 388 -3.73 13.44 -12.74
C GLY A 388 -2.36 14.01 -12.42
N ALA A 389 -2.31 15.33 -12.24
CA ALA A 389 -1.16 16.05 -11.71
C ALA A 389 -1.62 17.21 -10.82
N SER A 390 -0.87 17.48 -9.74
CA SER A 390 -1.14 18.59 -8.82
C SER A 390 0.16 19.18 -8.28
N ALA A 391 0.33 20.49 -8.38
CA ALA A 391 1.45 21.18 -7.73
C ALA A 391 1.30 21.12 -6.21
N LEU A 392 2.36 20.73 -5.50
CA LEU A 392 2.39 20.67 -4.03
C LEU A 392 3.21 21.82 -3.41
N SER A 393 4.16 22.36 -4.17
CA SER A 393 4.95 23.54 -3.83
C SER A 393 5.49 24.16 -5.12
N THR A 394 6.18 25.29 -5.00
CA THR A 394 6.82 25.97 -6.14
C THR A 394 7.86 25.12 -6.87
N ASN A 395 8.25 23.96 -6.35
CA ASN A 395 9.25 23.07 -6.93
C ASN A 395 8.85 21.59 -6.86
N ARG A 396 7.57 21.28 -6.60
CA ARG A 396 7.08 19.90 -6.54
C ARG A 396 5.73 19.75 -7.20
N VAL A 397 5.58 18.67 -7.95
CA VAL A 397 4.32 18.23 -8.54
C VAL A 397 4.15 16.74 -8.25
N GLN A 398 2.96 16.34 -7.82
CA GLN A 398 2.57 14.95 -7.70
C GLN A 398 1.84 14.52 -8.96
N LEU A 399 2.24 13.40 -9.53
CA LEU A 399 1.56 12.72 -10.62
C LEU A 399 0.81 11.50 -10.06
N THR A 400 -0.39 11.25 -10.58
CA THR A 400 -1.21 10.10 -10.21
C THR A 400 -1.42 9.22 -11.43
N PHE A 401 -1.27 7.90 -11.24
CA PHE A 401 -1.42 6.86 -12.23
C PHE A 401 -2.60 5.95 -11.88
N ASP A 402 -3.15 5.25 -12.86
CA ASP A 402 -4.21 4.24 -12.64
C ASP A 402 -3.69 2.86 -12.22
N ARG A 403 -2.36 2.68 -12.23
CA ARG A 403 -1.66 1.43 -11.91
C ARG A 403 -0.41 1.69 -11.08
N HIS A 404 0.04 0.66 -10.37
CA HIS A 404 1.25 0.73 -9.56
C HIS A 404 2.49 0.87 -10.45
N ILE A 405 3.36 1.82 -10.12
CA ILE A 405 4.58 2.09 -10.88
C ILE A 405 5.76 1.37 -10.24
N ASN A 406 6.60 0.74 -11.05
CA ASN A 406 7.87 0.18 -10.60
C ASN A 406 8.87 1.30 -10.33
N PRO A 407 9.36 1.49 -9.09
CA PRO A 407 10.35 2.53 -8.77
C PRO A 407 11.62 2.43 -9.61
N ALA A 408 12.07 1.22 -9.94
CA ALA A 408 13.29 1.00 -10.73
C ALA A 408 13.13 1.42 -12.21
N SER A 409 11.90 1.63 -12.70
CA SER A 409 11.65 2.12 -14.05
C SER A 409 11.96 3.62 -14.22
N VAL A 410 12.04 4.36 -13.11
CA VAL A 410 12.40 5.77 -13.10
C VAL A 410 13.91 5.89 -13.03
N THR A 411 14.55 5.95 -14.20
CA THR A 411 16.01 5.97 -14.38
C THR A 411 16.55 7.38 -14.60
N ASN A 412 15.77 8.27 -15.20
CA ASN A 412 16.15 9.66 -15.43
C ASN A 412 14.91 10.56 -15.47
N ALA A 413 14.68 11.27 -14.36
CA ALA A 413 13.51 12.12 -14.20
C ALA A 413 13.43 13.23 -15.28
N ALA A 414 14.56 13.84 -15.65
CA ALA A 414 14.60 14.94 -16.61
C ALA A 414 14.13 14.54 -18.02
N THR A 415 14.38 13.29 -18.42
CA THR A 415 13.94 12.77 -19.72
C THR A 415 12.56 12.09 -19.65
N GLN A 416 12.21 11.50 -18.51
CA GLN A 416 10.98 10.74 -18.36
C GLN A 416 9.78 11.61 -17.98
N PHE A 417 10.01 12.77 -17.35
CA PHE A 417 8.98 13.76 -17.01
C PHE A 417 9.33 15.10 -17.64
N THR A 418 8.77 15.34 -18.82
CA THR A 418 8.99 16.57 -19.57
C THR A 418 7.82 17.51 -19.39
N PHE A 419 8.10 18.81 -19.25
CA PHE A 419 7.07 19.83 -19.07
C PHE A 419 7.19 20.89 -20.16
N ASN A 420 6.07 21.55 -20.47
CA ASN A 420 6.08 22.79 -21.24
C ASN A 420 6.54 23.99 -20.38
N ASN A 421 6.60 25.18 -20.99
CA ASN A 421 6.86 26.45 -20.30
C ASN A 421 8.19 26.49 -19.50
N GLY A 422 9.19 25.72 -19.94
CA GLY A 422 10.55 25.75 -19.37
C GLY A 422 10.71 25.08 -18.00
N LEU A 423 9.66 24.47 -17.45
CA LEU A 423 9.75 23.70 -16.22
C LEU A 423 10.54 22.41 -16.47
N THR A 424 11.45 22.06 -15.58
CA THR A 424 12.32 20.89 -15.74
C THR A 424 12.21 19.97 -14.53
N ALA A 425 12.15 18.66 -14.76
CA ALA A 425 12.26 17.67 -13.68
C ALA A 425 13.72 17.55 -13.22
N GLN A 426 13.91 17.44 -11.91
CA GLN A 426 15.22 17.28 -11.26
C GLN A 426 15.36 15.87 -10.68
N SER A 427 14.33 15.38 -10.01
CA SER A 427 14.26 14.03 -9.47
C SER A 427 12.81 13.59 -9.34
N ALA A 428 12.58 12.29 -9.21
CA ALA A 428 11.26 11.72 -9.04
C ALA A 428 11.30 10.55 -8.05
N THR A 429 10.28 10.44 -7.21
CA THR A 429 10.15 9.38 -6.21
C THR A 429 8.79 8.72 -6.36
N VAL A 430 8.79 7.39 -6.47
CA VAL A 430 7.58 6.59 -6.66
C VAL A 430 7.02 6.14 -5.33
N SER A 431 5.70 6.21 -5.17
CA SER A 431 4.95 5.63 -4.04
C SER A 431 3.65 5.03 -4.58
N GLY A 432 3.64 3.71 -4.79
CA GLY A 432 2.50 2.99 -5.38
C GLY A 432 2.08 3.54 -6.75
N THR A 433 0.89 4.12 -6.81
CA THR A 433 0.31 4.74 -8.01
C THR A 433 0.66 6.23 -8.16
N THR A 434 1.57 6.75 -7.34
CA THR A 434 1.96 8.17 -7.37
C THR A 434 3.43 8.35 -7.63
N ILE A 435 3.78 9.45 -8.31
CA ILE A 435 5.16 9.89 -8.48
C ILE A 435 5.25 11.34 -8.04
N LEU A 436 6.07 11.61 -7.02
CA LEU A 436 6.44 12.96 -6.63
C LEU A 436 7.63 13.40 -7.47
N VAL A 437 7.45 14.42 -8.31
CA VAL A 437 8.51 15.00 -9.15
C VAL A 437 8.98 16.32 -8.55
N ASN A 438 10.26 16.40 -8.21
CA ASN A 438 10.92 17.67 -7.88
C ASN A 438 11.25 18.39 -9.19
N THR A 439 10.89 19.66 -9.30
CA THR A 439 11.05 20.47 -10.50
C THR A 439 11.93 21.70 -10.25
N SER A 440 12.36 22.37 -11.32
CA SER A 440 12.72 23.79 -11.21
C SER A 440 11.54 24.62 -10.69
N ALA A 441 11.80 25.89 -10.33
CA ALA A 441 10.75 26.77 -9.85
C ALA A 441 9.61 26.88 -10.88
N GLN A 442 8.39 26.61 -10.41
CA GLN A 442 7.14 26.78 -11.13
C GLN A 442 6.75 28.25 -11.10
N THR A 443 6.19 28.73 -12.20
CA THR A 443 5.56 30.03 -12.29
C THR A 443 4.14 29.91 -11.75
N SER A 444 3.79 30.79 -10.80
CA SER A 444 2.48 30.83 -10.14
C SER A 444 1.34 30.87 -11.15
N ALA A 445 0.30 30.05 -10.94
CA ALA A 445 -0.91 29.97 -11.75
C ALA A 445 -0.70 29.67 -13.26
N THR A 446 0.51 29.27 -13.66
CA THR A 446 0.80 28.92 -15.06
C THR A 446 0.33 27.50 -15.36
N ASP A 447 -0.40 27.30 -16.46
CA ASP A 447 -0.80 25.97 -16.90
C ASP A 447 0.40 25.19 -17.43
N TYR A 448 0.74 24.10 -16.74
CA TYR A 448 1.75 23.14 -17.15
C TYR A 448 1.11 21.88 -17.70
N THR A 449 1.71 21.33 -18.76
CA THR A 449 1.45 19.97 -19.24
C THR A 449 2.69 19.14 -18.95
N VAL A 450 2.50 18.01 -18.27
CA VAL A 450 3.54 16.99 -18.08
C VAL A 450 3.32 15.86 -19.07
N ALA A 451 4.37 15.46 -19.77
CA ALA A 451 4.41 14.25 -20.59
C ALA A 451 5.36 13.23 -19.97
N VAL A 452 4.85 12.01 -19.81
CA VAL A 452 5.52 10.89 -19.13
C VAL A 452 5.96 9.85 -20.17
N SER A 453 7.20 9.36 -20.08
CA SER A 453 7.75 8.34 -20.97
C SER A 453 8.68 7.37 -20.25
N GLY A 454 8.82 6.14 -20.75
CA GLY A 454 9.75 5.13 -20.21
C GLY A 454 9.42 4.57 -18.82
N VAL A 455 8.37 5.08 -18.15
CA VAL A 455 7.90 4.57 -16.86
C VAL A 455 7.16 3.25 -17.08
N ARG A 456 7.38 2.27 -16.19
CA ARG A 456 6.79 0.94 -16.26
C ARG A 456 6.01 0.59 -15.00
N ASP A 457 4.99 -0.24 -15.13
CA ASP A 457 4.33 -0.87 -13.98
C ASP A 457 5.22 -1.93 -13.33
N THR A 458 4.76 -2.51 -12.22
CA THR A 458 5.43 -3.59 -11.48
C THR A 458 5.55 -4.90 -12.30
N LEU A 459 4.79 -5.03 -13.38
CA LEU A 459 4.84 -6.16 -14.32
C LEU A 459 5.76 -5.89 -15.53
N GLY A 460 6.38 -4.71 -15.61
CA GLY A 460 7.30 -4.32 -16.68
C GLY A 460 6.63 -3.69 -17.91
N THR A 461 5.32 -3.51 -17.91
CA THR A 461 4.57 -2.87 -18.99
C THR A 461 4.81 -1.37 -18.99
N GLU A 462 5.22 -0.82 -20.13
CA GLU A 462 5.48 0.62 -20.27
C GLU A 462 4.18 1.42 -20.36
N ILE A 463 4.22 2.66 -19.84
CA ILE A 463 3.11 3.62 -19.88
C ILE A 463 2.53 3.79 -21.29
N ALA A 464 1.20 3.78 -21.37
CA ALA A 464 0.45 4.01 -22.59
C ALA A 464 -0.39 5.30 -22.52
N ALA A 465 -1.06 5.65 -23.62
CA ALA A 465 -1.94 6.80 -23.66
C ALA A 465 -3.19 6.59 -22.77
N PRO A 466 -3.63 7.59 -21.98
CA PRO A 466 -2.99 8.90 -21.80
C PRO A 466 -1.70 8.83 -20.97
N ASN A 467 -0.63 9.40 -21.52
CA ASN A 467 0.68 9.54 -20.89
C ASN A 467 1.04 11.02 -20.63
N SER A 468 0.06 11.92 -20.72
CA SER A 468 0.22 13.33 -20.39
C SER A 468 -0.99 13.87 -19.66
N THR A 469 -0.78 14.84 -18.77
CA THR A 469 -1.85 15.53 -18.03
C THR A 469 -1.44 16.96 -17.70
N THR A 470 -2.38 17.78 -17.24
CA THR A 470 -2.17 19.20 -16.95
C THR A 470 -2.32 19.52 -15.47
N PHE A 471 -1.59 20.54 -15.00
CA PHE A 471 -1.75 21.12 -13.66
C PHE A 471 -1.42 22.61 -13.69
N GLN A 472 -1.94 23.38 -12.74
CA GLN A 472 -1.50 24.76 -12.54
C GLN A 472 -0.29 24.82 -11.63
N GLY A 473 0.70 25.63 -12.00
CA GLY A 473 1.86 25.94 -11.18
C GLY A 473 1.44 26.47 -9.82
N TYR A 474 2.17 26.09 -8.78
CA TYR A 474 1.83 26.39 -7.39
C TYR A 474 1.53 27.88 -7.18
N ILE A 475 0.34 28.17 -6.67
CA ILE A 475 -0.11 29.54 -6.41
C ILE A 475 0.50 30.00 -5.09
N LEU A 476 1.41 30.98 -5.16
CA LEU A 476 1.90 31.69 -3.97
C LEU A 476 0.87 32.73 -3.53
N LEU A 477 0.36 32.63 -2.31
CA LEU A 477 -0.60 33.60 -1.77
C LEU A 477 0.12 34.62 -0.89
N ALA A 478 0.04 35.90 -1.24
CA ALA A 478 0.49 37.00 -0.39
C ALA A 478 -0.66 37.44 0.52
N ALA A 479 -0.73 36.86 1.73
CA ALA A 479 -1.71 37.26 2.73
C ALA A 479 -1.24 38.49 3.50
N HIS A 480 -2.11 39.49 3.70
CA HIS A 480 -1.88 40.59 4.64
C HIS A 480 -1.43 40.07 6.01
N GLY A 481 -0.35 40.63 6.58
CA GLY A 481 0.22 40.12 7.82
C GLY A 481 1.15 38.92 7.70
N GLY A 482 1.13 38.26 6.54
CA GLY A 482 1.87 37.03 6.29
C GLY A 482 3.23 37.27 5.68
N GLN A 483 4.00 36.19 5.62
CA GLN A 483 5.25 36.09 4.89
C GLN A 483 4.99 35.57 3.47
N VAL A 484 5.79 36.03 2.49
CA VAL A 484 5.81 35.41 1.17
C VAL A 484 7.22 35.40 0.61
N SER A 485 7.63 34.29 0.03
CA SER A 485 8.90 34.19 -0.71
C SER A 485 8.62 34.40 -2.20
N ILE A 486 9.22 35.45 -2.75
CA ILE A 486 9.18 35.83 -4.15
C ILE A 486 10.38 35.22 -4.84
N SER A 487 10.15 34.52 -5.96
CA SER A 487 11.20 33.97 -6.82
C SER A 487 11.39 34.84 -8.06
N GLY A 488 12.61 34.90 -8.58
CA GLY A 488 12.95 35.66 -9.79
C GLY A 488 14.44 35.55 -10.12
N THR A 489 15.00 36.60 -10.73
CA THR A 489 16.43 36.71 -11.06
C THR A 489 16.89 38.16 -10.95
N GLY A 490 18.16 38.40 -10.65
CA GLY A 490 18.70 39.75 -10.56
C GLY A 490 18.29 40.50 -9.29
N PHE A 491 17.96 39.80 -8.21
CA PHE A 491 17.57 40.41 -6.93
C PHE A 491 18.77 40.89 -6.10
N THR A 492 19.99 40.57 -6.50
CA THR A 492 21.20 41.01 -5.77
C THR A 492 21.22 42.53 -5.64
N GLY A 493 21.31 43.01 -4.39
CA GLY A 493 21.37 44.42 -4.07
C GLY A 493 20.02 45.15 -4.09
N ALA A 494 18.89 44.43 -4.14
CA ALA A 494 17.56 45.03 -4.07
C ALA A 494 17.41 46.00 -2.89
N THR A 495 16.82 47.17 -3.16
CA THR A 495 16.63 48.27 -2.19
C THR A 495 15.17 48.52 -1.86
N ALA A 496 14.24 48.07 -2.69
CA ALA A 496 12.81 48.13 -2.42
C ALA A 496 12.07 46.99 -3.14
N VAL A 497 10.94 46.58 -2.57
CA VAL A 497 9.99 45.66 -3.22
C VAL A 497 8.61 46.27 -3.12
N THR A 498 7.87 46.26 -4.23
CA THR A 498 6.47 46.69 -4.27
C THR A 498 5.57 45.56 -4.72
N ILE A 499 4.37 45.48 -4.16
CA ILE A 499 3.30 44.59 -4.60
C ILE A 499 2.06 45.46 -4.84
N GLY A 500 1.47 45.37 -6.03
CA GLY A 500 0.32 46.23 -6.38
C GLY A 500 0.65 47.73 -6.30
N GLY A 501 1.92 48.10 -6.51
CA GLY A 501 2.44 49.46 -6.36
C GLY A 501 2.68 49.91 -4.91
N VAL A 502 2.39 49.09 -3.91
CA VAL A 502 2.62 49.40 -2.49
C VAL A 502 3.97 48.84 -2.03
N ALA A 503 4.81 49.72 -1.49
CA ALA A 503 6.10 49.35 -0.92
C ALA A 503 5.94 48.44 0.30
N GLN A 504 6.65 47.32 0.30
CA GLN A 504 6.65 46.37 1.40
C GLN A 504 7.66 46.82 2.47
N PRO A 505 7.26 46.87 3.76
CA PRO A 505 8.05 47.51 4.80
C PRO A 505 9.30 46.73 5.17
N THR A 506 9.26 45.40 5.06
CA THR A 506 10.35 44.51 5.46
C THR A 506 10.51 43.38 4.45
N PHE A 507 11.72 43.24 3.92
CA PHE A 507 12.10 42.11 3.07
C PHE A 507 13.57 41.75 3.29
N THR A 508 13.91 40.51 2.99
CA THR A 508 15.27 39.96 2.99
C THR A 508 15.60 39.49 1.58
N VAL A 509 16.79 39.82 1.08
CA VAL A 509 17.33 39.24 -0.16
C VAL A 509 18.04 37.94 0.22
N ASP A 510 17.39 36.80 -0.04
CA ASP A 510 17.91 35.48 0.33
C ASP A 510 18.97 35.00 -0.67
N SER A 511 18.76 35.30 -1.95
CA SER A 511 19.70 35.02 -3.05
C SER A 511 19.42 35.94 -4.24
N ASP A 512 20.22 35.86 -5.30
CA ASP A 512 19.92 36.56 -6.57
C ASP A 512 18.57 36.15 -7.19
N THR A 513 18.03 35.02 -6.75
CA THR A 513 16.79 34.42 -7.29
C THR A 513 15.63 34.36 -6.30
N GLN A 514 15.82 34.85 -5.07
CA GLN A 514 14.79 34.78 -4.03
C GLN A 514 14.84 35.97 -3.07
N ILE A 515 13.67 36.52 -2.79
CA ILE A 515 13.42 37.52 -1.75
C ILE A 515 12.32 36.99 -0.84
N THR A 516 12.46 37.18 0.47
CA THR A 516 11.41 36.89 1.44
C THR A 516 10.88 38.19 2.02
N ILE A 517 9.59 38.46 1.82
CA ILE A 517 8.87 39.55 2.50
C ILE A 517 8.30 38.97 3.78
N THR A 518 8.69 39.50 4.93
CA THR A 518 8.35 38.91 6.24
C THR A 518 6.98 39.32 6.77
N ASN A 519 6.41 40.41 6.24
CA ASN A 519 5.09 40.90 6.61
C ASN A 519 4.50 41.73 5.46
N ILE A 520 3.52 41.18 4.75
CA ILE A 520 2.80 41.90 3.70
C ILE A 520 1.98 43.03 4.32
N ALA A 521 2.17 44.25 3.83
CA ALA A 521 1.46 45.42 4.34
C ALA A 521 -0.05 45.32 4.13
N ASP A 522 -0.84 45.68 5.14
CA ASP A 522 -2.31 45.69 5.08
C ASP A 522 -2.88 46.70 4.05
N SER A 523 -2.06 47.69 3.65
CA SER A 523 -2.39 48.63 2.59
C SER A 523 -2.20 48.08 1.17
N THR A 524 -1.60 46.88 1.03
CA THR A 524 -1.39 46.24 -0.27
C THR A 524 -2.75 45.90 -0.91
N PRO A 525 -3.04 46.30 -2.15
CA PRO A 525 -4.35 46.06 -2.75
C PRO A 525 -4.68 44.56 -2.85
N VAL A 526 -5.81 44.14 -2.29
CA VAL A 526 -6.33 42.77 -2.42
C VAL A 526 -6.79 42.53 -3.86
N GLY A 527 -6.45 41.38 -4.43
CA GLY A 527 -6.86 41.00 -5.77
C GLY A 527 -6.19 39.71 -6.25
N ALA A 528 -6.81 39.06 -7.23
CA ALA A 528 -6.32 37.80 -7.79
C ALA A 528 -4.96 37.91 -8.50
N SER A 529 -4.50 39.12 -8.83
CA SER A 529 -3.23 39.34 -9.50
C SER A 529 -2.72 40.76 -9.23
N GLN A 530 -1.63 40.86 -8.46
CA GLN A 530 -0.93 42.11 -8.20
C GLN A 530 0.51 42.03 -8.74
N PRO A 531 0.98 43.05 -9.48
CA PRO A 531 2.36 43.07 -9.98
C PRO A 531 3.35 43.17 -8.82
N VAL A 532 4.45 42.43 -8.93
CA VAL A 532 5.57 42.46 -7.99
C VAL A 532 6.77 43.10 -8.69
N VAL A 533 7.26 44.22 -8.16
CA VAL A 533 8.41 44.95 -8.73
C VAL A 533 9.49 45.08 -7.68
N VAL A 534 10.70 44.62 -8.02
CA VAL A 534 11.90 44.71 -7.19
C VAL A 534 12.79 45.82 -7.73
N THR A 535 13.11 46.81 -6.92
CA THR A 535 14.03 47.89 -7.28
C THR A 535 15.45 47.49 -6.94
N THR A 536 16.35 47.53 -7.92
CA THR A 536 17.77 47.20 -7.75
C THR A 536 18.65 48.34 -8.28
N PRO A 537 19.95 48.37 -7.97
CA PRO A 537 20.88 49.34 -8.55
C PRO A 537 20.98 49.28 -10.08
N ALA A 538 20.66 48.13 -10.69
CA ALA A 538 20.62 47.96 -12.15
C ALA A 538 19.29 48.44 -12.78
N GLY A 539 18.29 48.76 -11.96
CA GLY A 539 16.95 49.18 -12.37
C GLY A 539 15.83 48.32 -11.76
N PRO A 540 14.56 48.63 -12.08
CA PRO A 540 13.42 47.81 -11.70
C PRO A 540 13.44 46.43 -12.37
N VAL A 541 13.12 45.40 -11.62
CA VAL A 541 12.96 44.01 -12.05
C VAL A 541 11.50 43.61 -11.82
N GLU A 542 10.80 43.26 -12.89
CA GLU A 542 9.44 42.70 -12.83
C GLU A 542 9.52 41.24 -12.38
N ALA A 543 9.05 40.95 -11.17
CA ALA A 543 9.09 39.63 -10.54
C ALA A 543 7.76 38.86 -10.70
N GLY A 544 6.99 39.20 -11.74
CA GLY A 544 5.70 38.58 -12.05
C GLY A 544 4.54 39.13 -11.22
N ASN A 545 3.48 38.34 -11.09
CA ASN A 545 2.28 38.69 -10.36
C ASN A 545 1.98 37.67 -9.27
N THR A 546 1.38 38.13 -8.17
CA THR A 546 0.93 37.28 -7.07
C THR A 546 -0.49 37.66 -6.65
N PRO A 547 -1.38 36.70 -6.33
CA PRO A 547 -2.61 37.00 -5.62
C PRO A 547 -2.31 37.61 -4.25
N VAL A 548 -2.92 38.74 -3.96
CA VAL A 548 -2.91 39.35 -2.63
C VAL A 548 -4.26 39.13 -1.99
N ILE A 549 -4.26 38.51 -0.83
CA ILE A 549 -5.47 38.22 -0.05
C ILE A 549 -5.39 38.88 1.31
N ARG A 550 -6.55 39.01 1.94
CA ARG A 550 -6.64 39.06 3.40
C ARG A 550 -7.06 37.68 3.90
N LEU A 551 -6.86 37.37 5.16
CA LEU A 551 -7.48 36.21 5.80
C LEU A 551 -8.07 36.72 7.10
N LEU A 552 -9.30 37.21 7.03
CA LEU A 552 -10.01 37.77 8.17
C LEU A 552 -11.10 36.80 8.61
N ILE A 553 -11.15 36.48 9.91
CA ILE A 553 -12.30 35.79 10.50
C ILE A 553 -13.52 36.69 10.30
N ASN A 554 -14.45 36.30 9.44
CA ASN A 554 -15.60 37.10 9.03
C ASN A 554 -16.79 36.93 9.97
N GLU A 555 -17.09 35.69 10.33
CA GLU A 555 -18.19 35.32 11.20
C GLU A 555 -17.80 34.05 11.97
N LEU A 556 -18.18 33.97 13.24
CA LEU A 556 -17.97 32.80 14.09
C LEU A 556 -19.26 32.52 14.85
N ASP A 557 -19.67 31.26 14.87
CA ASP A 557 -20.80 30.76 15.65
C ASP A 557 -20.31 29.58 16.49
N SER A 558 -20.15 29.79 17.80
CA SER A 558 -19.61 28.77 18.71
C SER A 558 -20.69 28.01 19.48
N ASP A 559 -21.73 28.70 19.94
CA ASP A 559 -22.83 28.07 20.67
C ASP A 559 -24.07 27.98 19.78
N THR A 560 -24.55 26.76 19.53
CA THR A 560 -25.73 26.54 18.70
C THR A 560 -26.80 25.71 19.42
N PRO A 561 -28.06 25.68 18.94
CA PRO A 561 -29.10 24.96 19.65
C PRO A 561 -28.82 23.44 19.69
N GLY A 562 -28.70 22.88 20.89
CA GLY A 562 -28.68 21.43 21.09
C GLY A 562 -27.30 20.90 21.44
N THR A 563 -26.69 20.16 20.51
CA THR A 563 -25.40 19.47 20.71
C THR A 563 -24.31 20.01 19.78
N ASP A 564 -24.41 21.27 19.39
CA ASP A 564 -23.38 21.94 18.59
C ASP A 564 -23.10 21.25 17.25
N LEU A 565 -24.15 21.21 16.41
CA LEU A 565 -24.13 20.60 15.07
C LEU A 565 -24.00 21.63 13.94
N LEU A 566 -23.98 22.93 14.28
CA LEU A 566 -24.01 24.05 13.32
C LEU A 566 -22.90 25.09 13.59
N GLU A 567 -21.90 24.78 14.39
CA GLU A 567 -20.73 25.63 14.66
C GLU A 567 -19.95 25.91 13.37
N PHE A 568 -19.46 27.13 13.23
CA PHE A 568 -18.57 27.48 12.12
C PHE A 568 -17.67 28.67 12.39
N VAL A 569 -16.61 28.74 11.57
CA VAL A 569 -15.77 29.92 11.36
C VAL A 569 -15.75 30.20 9.86
N GLU A 570 -16.23 31.38 9.49
CA GLU A 570 -16.17 31.88 8.13
C GLU A 570 -14.98 32.83 7.98
N ILE A 571 -14.28 32.76 6.85
CA ILE A 571 -13.08 33.54 6.58
C ILE A 571 -13.26 34.32 5.28
N SER A 572 -13.06 35.65 5.34
CA SER A 572 -13.05 36.53 4.17
C SER A 572 -11.65 36.62 3.60
N THR A 573 -11.51 36.24 2.32
CA THR A 573 -10.27 36.42 1.55
C THR A 573 -10.21 37.71 0.72
N GLY A 574 -11.40 38.22 0.38
CA GLY A 574 -11.56 39.35 -0.53
C GLY A 574 -11.28 39.05 -2.00
N VAL A 575 -10.97 37.80 -2.35
CA VAL A 575 -10.76 37.36 -3.74
C VAL A 575 -11.69 36.18 -4.04
N PRO A 576 -12.60 36.30 -5.02
CA PRO A 576 -13.55 35.24 -5.33
C PRO A 576 -12.90 34.12 -6.14
N ASN A 577 -13.41 32.89 -5.99
CA ASN A 577 -12.99 31.70 -6.74
C ASN A 577 -11.47 31.41 -6.67
N LEU A 578 -10.84 31.72 -5.54
CA LEU A 578 -9.40 31.55 -5.34
C LEU A 578 -9.12 30.26 -4.56
N PRO A 579 -8.29 29.35 -5.09
CA PRO A 579 -7.79 28.22 -4.31
C PRO A 579 -6.91 28.70 -3.15
N ILE A 580 -7.21 28.22 -1.94
CA ILE A 580 -6.47 28.53 -0.71
C ILE A 580 -5.75 27.28 -0.22
N ALA A 581 -4.48 27.46 0.14
CA ALA A 581 -3.65 26.45 0.80
C ALA A 581 -2.52 27.13 1.60
N GLY A 582 -1.90 26.40 2.53
CA GLY A 582 -0.74 26.88 3.30
C GLY A 582 -1.08 27.69 4.56
N PHE A 583 -2.34 27.68 4.98
CA PHE A 583 -2.82 28.31 6.21
C PHE A 583 -3.60 27.32 7.06
N SER A 584 -3.62 27.55 8.38
CA SER A 584 -4.33 26.72 9.34
C SER A 584 -5.20 27.58 10.25
N LEU A 585 -6.40 27.10 10.54
CA LEU A 585 -7.26 27.62 11.61
C LEU A 585 -6.96 26.81 12.87
N VAL A 586 -6.62 27.48 13.95
CA VAL A 586 -6.26 26.88 15.25
C VAL A 586 -7.24 27.34 16.30
N HIS A 587 -7.93 26.42 16.96
CA HIS A 587 -8.83 26.68 18.07
C HIS A 587 -8.08 26.49 19.38
N PHE A 588 -8.21 27.45 20.30
CA PHE A 588 -7.55 27.47 21.59
C PHE A 588 -8.57 27.42 22.72
N ASN A 589 -8.30 26.55 23.69
CA ASN A 589 -9.04 26.45 24.93
C ASN A 589 -8.48 27.47 25.94
N GLY A 590 -9.30 28.41 26.43
CA GLY A 590 -8.84 29.44 27.37
C GLY A 590 -8.55 28.93 28.78
N SER A 591 -9.13 27.80 29.20
CA SER A 591 -8.71 27.18 30.46
C SER A 591 -7.24 26.73 30.47
N THR A 592 -6.61 26.60 29.29
CA THR A 592 -5.22 26.12 29.15
C THR A 592 -4.31 26.98 28.27
N ASP A 593 -4.85 27.98 27.58
CA ASP A 593 -4.16 28.77 26.54
C ASP A 593 -3.50 27.92 25.45
N ARG A 594 -4.09 26.76 25.14
CA ARG A 594 -3.51 25.76 24.23
C ARG A 594 -4.49 25.29 23.17
N SER A 595 -3.94 24.94 22.01
CA SER A 595 -4.73 24.45 20.90
C SER A 595 -5.35 23.09 21.18
N GLU A 596 -6.57 22.89 20.72
CA GLU A 596 -7.29 21.61 20.86
C GLU A 596 -7.75 21.04 19.53
N LEU A 597 -7.86 21.91 18.53
CA LEU A 597 -8.15 21.55 17.17
C LEU A 597 -7.35 22.47 16.24
N THR A 598 -6.70 21.86 15.25
CA THR A 598 -6.11 22.57 14.13
C THR A 598 -6.66 21.99 12.85
N VAL A 599 -7.19 22.86 11.99
CA VAL A 599 -7.74 22.51 10.69
C VAL A 599 -6.97 23.25 9.62
N GLU A 600 -6.56 22.54 8.56
CA GLU A 600 -5.97 23.19 7.39
C GLU A 600 -7.04 23.94 6.60
N ILE A 601 -6.79 25.22 6.31
CA ILE A 601 -7.67 26.03 5.46
C ILE A 601 -7.37 25.65 4.01
N LYS A 602 -8.24 24.80 3.45
CA LYS A 602 -8.13 24.32 2.07
C LYS A 602 -9.47 24.38 1.35
N GLY A 603 -9.42 24.65 0.05
CA GLY A 603 -10.61 24.74 -0.78
C GLY A 603 -10.52 25.92 -1.73
N THR A 604 -11.65 26.25 -2.36
CA THR A 604 -11.77 27.43 -3.23
C THR A 604 -12.77 28.38 -2.59
N THR A 605 -12.44 29.66 -2.53
CA THR A 605 -13.37 30.68 -2.02
C THR A 605 -14.58 30.80 -2.94
N ASP A 606 -15.72 31.19 -2.38
CA ASP A 606 -16.95 31.34 -3.15
C ASP A 606 -16.94 32.58 -4.06
N ALA A 607 -18.07 32.86 -4.71
CA ALA A 607 -18.24 34.01 -5.60
C ALA A 607 -18.11 35.37 -4.89
N THR A 608 -18.17 35.41 -3.57
CA THR A 608 -18.00 36.61 -2.73
C THR A 608 -16.60 36.68 -2.10
N GLY A 609 -15.81 35.62 -2.22
CA GLY A 609 -14.46 35.53 -1.64
C GLY A 609 -14.45 35.02 -0.20
N LEU A 610 -15.51 34.34 0.24
CA LEU A 610 -15.62 33.70 1.55
C LEU A 610 -15.20 32.22 1.47
N ILE A 611 -14.68 31.68 2.57
CA ILE A 611 -14.49 30.24 2.76
C ILE A 611 -15.02 29.86 4.14
N LEU A 612 -15.85 28.82 4.18
CA LEU A 612 -16.55 28.37 5.37
C LEU A 612 -15.93 27.10 5.93
N ILE A 613 -15.68 27.07 7.23
CA ILE A 613 -15.14 25.93 7.97
C ILE A 613 -16.09 25.65 9.14
N GLY A 614 -16.63 24.45 9.27
CA GLY A 614 -17.69 24.21 10.27
C GLY A 614 -18.13 22.76 10.38
N ASN A 615 -19.18 22.49 11.15
CA ASN A 615 -19.78 21.16 11.17
C ASN A 615 -20.44 20.82 9.81
N ALA A 616 -20.67 19.53 9.58
CA ALA A 616 -21.30 19.06 8.34
C ALA A 616 -22.76 19.53 8.15
N GLY A 617 -23.43 19.97 9.23
CA GLY A 617 -24.81 20.47 9.20
C GLY A 617 -24.97 21.91 8.71
N VAL A 618 -23.88 22.68 8.65
CA VAL A 618 -23.93 24.10 8.27
C VAL A 618 -24.32 24.26 6.81
N THR A 619 -25.13 25.28 6.51
CA THR A 619 -25.58 25.61 5.16
C THR A 619 -25.20 27.07 4.84
N PRO A 620 -24.46 27.35 3.75
CA PRO A 620 -23.97 26.41 2.73
C PRO A 620 -22.96 25.39 3.29
N ALA A 621 -22.76 24.27 2.57
CA ALA A 621 -21.84 23.23 3.04
C ALA A 621 -20.42 23.79 3.21
N PRO A 622 -19.76 23.59 4.36
CA PRO A 622 -18.40 24.06 4.58
C PRO A 622 -17.39 23.48 3.58
N ALA A 623 -16.40 24.27 3.21
CA ALA A 623 -15.27 23.82 2.39
C ALA A 623 -14.36 22.85 3.17
N VAL A 624 -14.31 23.00 4.49
CA VAL A 624 -13.63 22.09 5.41
C VAL A 624 -14.53 21.80 6.59
N THR A 625 -14.68 20.53 6.96
CA THR A 625 -15.53 20.11 8.08
C THR A 625 -14.72 19.71 9.30
N PHE A 626 -15.18 20.09 10.49
CA PHE A 626 -14.73 19.52 11.77
C PHE A 626 -15.87 18.77 12.48
N GLY A 627 -15.52 17.92 13.46
CA GLY A 627 -16.50 17.14 14.23
C GLY A 627 -17.36 17.99 15.14
N ASP A 628 -18.54 17.49 15.50
CA ASP A 628 -19.52 18.22 16.31
C ASP A 628 -19.00 18.52 17.74
N GLY A 629 -19.30 19.72 18.26
CA GLY A 629 -18.94 20.18 19.61
C GLY A 629 -17.44 20.40 19.82
N LEU A 630 -16.71 20.78 18.76
CA LEU A 630 -15.26 21.02 18.82
C LEU A 630 -14.89 22.51 18.82
N LEU A 631 -15.83 23.43 18.61
CA LEU A 631 -15.61 24.86 18.75
C LEU A 631 -16.26 25.32 20.07
N GLN A 632 -15.46 25.37 21.14
CA GLN A 632 -16.00 25.49 22.49
C GLN A 632 -16.71 26.82 22.77
N ASN A 633 -17.75 26.75 23.60
CA ASN A 633 -18.67 27.84 23.92
C ASN A 633 -18.15 28.67 25.12
N GLY A 634 -16.85 28.64 25.46
CA GLY A 634 -16.27 29.33 26.61
C GLY A 634 -15.45 30.55 26.23
N ALA A 635 -14.74 31.12 27.21
CA ALA A 635 -13.68 32.11 26.99
C ALA A 635 -12.53 31.46 26.21
N ASP A 636 -12.64 31.42 24.90
CA ASP A 636 -11.80 30.65 23.98
C ASP A 636 -11.34 31.54 22.82
N ALA A 637 -10.57 30.98 21.89
CA ALA A 637 -10.12 31.75 20.73
C ALA A 637 -9.93 30.90 19.48
N VAL A 638 -10.03 31.56 18.33
CA VAL A 638 -9.55 31.04 17.06
C VAL A 638 -8.48 31.95 16.47
N GLY A 639 -7.45 31.34 15.87
CA GLY A 639 -6.37 32.04 15.18
C GLY A 639 -6.15 31.48 13.78
N ILE A 640 -5.99 32.36 12.80
CA ILE A 640 -5.52 31.99 11.46
C ILE A 640 -4.01 32.13 11.44
N TYR A 641 -3.31 31.01 11.22
CA TYR A 641 -1.87 30.95 11.14
C TYR A 641 -1.40 30.62 9.72
N GLN A 642 -0.26 31.19 9.34
CA GLN A 642 0.45 30.77 8.14
C GLN A 642 1.33 29.57 8.43
N GLY A 643 1.04 28.45 7.77
CA GLY A 643 1.71 27.17 7.95
C GLY A 643 0.76 26.00 7.83
N ALA A 644 1.33 24.80 7.65
CA ALA A 644 0.58 23.55 7.64
C ALA A 644 0.08 23.20 9.05
N ALA A 645 -1.02 22.45 9.13
CA ALA A 645 -1.63 22.04 10.41
C ALA A 645 -0.65 21.30 11.33
N SER A 646 0.30 20.55 10.75
CA SER A 646 1.34 19.83 11.51
C SER A 646 2.32 20.74 12.26
N ALA A 647 2.40 22.04 11.92
CA ALA A 647 3.19 23.01 12.67
C ALA A 647 2.48 23.47 13.97
N TYR A 648 1.18 23.16 14.11
CA TYR A 648 0.34 23.53 15.24
C TYR A 648 -0.38 22.29 15.81
N PRO A 649 0.34 21.27 16.28
CA PRO A 649 -0.29 20.09 16.87
C PRO A 649 -1.11 20.46 18.12
N ASN A 650 -2.09 19.63 18.50
CA ASN A 650 -2.86 19.84 19.72
C ASN A 650 -1.94 20.00 20.94
N GLY A 651 -2.26 20.96 21.79
CA GLY A 651 -1.46 21.38 22.93
C GLY A 651 -0.48 22.52 22.62
N THR A 652 -0.49 23.07 21.41
CA THR A 652 0.35 24.23 21.03
C THR A 652 -0.10 25.46 21.80
N THR A 653 0.84 26.15 22.45
CA THR A 653 0.55 27.39 23.18
C THR A 653 0.20 28.52 22.22
N ALA A 654 -0.85 29.29 22.54
CA ALA A 654 -1.23 30.47 21.78
C ALA A 654 -0.04 31.44 21.61
N SER A 655 0.16 31.97 20.40
CA SER A 655 1.23 32.93 20.14
C SER A 655 0.95 33.82 18.92
N SER A 656 1.66 34.94 18.82
CA SER A 656 1.60 35.84 17.66
C SER A 656 2.56 35.46 16.52
N THR A 657 3.31 34.36 16.66
CA THR A 657 4.25 33.90 15.63
C THR A 657 3.48 33.32 14.45
N ASN A 658 3.72 33.86 13.24
CA ASN A 658 3.00 33.50 12.00
C ASN A 658 1.46 33.69 12.07
N LEU A 659 0.97 34.47 13.04
CA LEU A 659 -0.46 34.75 13.21
C LEU A 659 -0.90 35.84 12.23
N ILE A 660 -1.91 35.53 11.42
CA ILE A 660 -2.49 36.44 10.43
C ILE A 660 -3.64 37.25 11.05
N ASP A 661 -4.61 36.57 11.66
CA ASP A 661 -5.78 37.16 12.29
C ASP A 661 -6.25 36.29 13.45
N ALA A 662 -6.95 36.87 14.42
CA ALA A 662 -7.46 36.14 15.58
C ALA A 662 -8.74 36.78 16.12
N LEU A 663 -9.56 35.95 16.75
CA LEU A 663 -10.73 36.33 17.53
C LEU A 663 -10.66 35.59 18.87
N VAL A 664 -10.69 36.34 19.97
CA VAL A 664 -10.94 35.81 21.32
C VAL A 664 -12.42 36.07 21.61
N TYR A 665 -13.16 35.04 22.00
CA TYR A 665 -14.61 35.09 22.14
C TYR A 665 -15.08 34.40 23.42
N ASP A 666 -16.35 34.60 23.77
CA ASP A 666 -17.01 33.90 24.87
C ASP A 666 -18.54 33.81 24.70
N THR A 667 -19.21 33.16 25.65
CA THR A 667 -20.68 33.15 25.78
C THR A 667 -21.16 33.75 27.12
N ALA A 668 -20.67 34.95 27.44
CA ALA A 668 -20.83 35.69 28.70
C ALA A 668 -19.92 35.22 29.85
N ASP A 669 -18.75 34.70 29.50
CA ASP A 669 -17.68 34.40 30.45
C ASP A 669 -16.83 35.65 30.78
N ALA A 670 -15.88 35.49 31.70
CA ALA A 670 -14.91 36.55 31.98
C ALA A 670 -13.79 36.56 30.93
N ASP A 671 -13.32 37.75 30.57
CA ASP A 671 -12.18 37.94 29.65
C ASP A 671 -10.96 37.08 30.02
N ASP A 672 -10.50 36.27 29.07
CA ASP A 672 -9.25 35.53 29.16
C ASP A 672 -8.06 36.42 28.80
N THR A 673 -7.40 36.92 29.84
CA THR A 673 -6.22 37.76 29.66
C THR A 673 -5.03 37.06 28.98
N GLY A 674 -4.91 35.74 29.13
CA GLY A 674 -3.82 34.94 28.56
C GLY A 674 -3.95 34.84 27.04
N LEU A 675 -5.13 34.46 26.54
CA LEU A 675 -5.45 34.45 25.11
C LEU A 675 -5.36 35.85 24.50
N LEU A 676 -5.92 36.87 25.17
CA LEU A 676 -5.84 38.26 24.71
C LEU A 676 -4.39 38.74 24.57
N ASP A 677 -3.53 38.45 25.55
CA ASP A 677 -2.12 38.83 25.51
C ASP A 677 -1.34 38.09 24.42
N ALA A 678 -1.60 36.79 24.26
CA ALA A 678 -0.92 35.95 23.29
C ALA A 678 -1.27 36.29 21.84
N LEU A 679 -2.56 36.58 21.57
CA LEU A 679 -3.09 36.72 20.21
C LEU A 679 -3.30 38.18 19.79
N LEU A 680 -3.68 39.07 20.71
CA LEU A 680 -3.95 40.49 20.41
C LEU A 680 -2.88 41.45 20.96
N GLY A 681 -1.92 40.93 21.74
CA GLY A 681 -0.76 41.66 22.23
C GLY A 681 -0.87 42.05 23.70
N THR A 682 0.27 42.37 24.32
CA THR A 682 0.36 42.69 25.75
C THR A 682 0.02 44.16 26.02
N GLY A 683 -0.86 44.43 26.99
CA GLY A 683 -1.16 45.79 27.46
C GLY A 683 -2.65 46.12 27.54
N THR A 684 -2.98 47.42 27.44
CA THR A 684 -4.37 47.93 27.50
C THR A 684 -4.79 48.59 26.19
N GLY A 685 -4.27 48.10 25.06
CA GLY A 685 -4.64 48.58 23.74
C GLY A 685 -6.14 48.37 23.50
N PRO A 686 -6.83 49.32 22.86
CA PRO A 686 -8.28 49.22 22.64
C PRO A 686 -8.69 48.03 21.75
N GLU A 687 -7.75 47.45 21.01
CA GLU A 687 -7.93 46.25 20.18
C GLU A 687 -8.12 44.95 20.96
N ARG A 688 -7.72 44.91 22.24
CA ARG A 688 -7.82 43.74 23.12
C ARG A 688 -9.24 43.61 23.66
N VAL A 689 -10.12 43.06 22.84
CA VAL A 689 -11.52 42.80 23.18
C VAL A 689 -11.79 41.31 23.01
N GLN A 690 -12.26 40.67 24.08
CA GLN A 690 -12.94 39.38 24.00
C GLN A 690 -14.40 39.66 23.65
N VAL A 691 -14.92 38.97 22.64
CA VAL A 691 -16.23 39.28 22.06
C VAL A 691 -17.26 38.26 22.53
N ASP A 692 -18.30 38.74 23.21
CA ASP A 692 -19.37 37.93 23.78
C ASP A 692 -20.47 37.62 22.75
N GLU A 693 -20.63 36.35 22.38
CA GLU A 693 -21.68 35.85 21.48
C GLU A 693 -23.09 35.98 22.10
N ALA A 694 -23.19 36.05 23.42
CA ALA A 694 -24.42 36.36 24.13
C ALA A 694 -24.70 37.87 24.24
N GLY A 695 -23.86 38.73 23.66
CA GLY A 695 -23.94 40.20 23.78
C GLY A 695 -25.24 40.83 23.25
N SER A 696 -26.05 40.09 22.48
CA SER A 696 -27.34 40.56 21.93
C SER A 696 -28.55 39.65 22.25
N GLY A 697 -28.36 38.64 23.09
CA GLY A 697 -29.37 37.61 23.38
C GLY A 697 -28.72 36.26 23.72
N PRO A 698 -29.48 35.15 23.75
CA PRO A 698 -28.88 33.83 23.97
C PRO A 698 -27.85 33.52 22.88
N SER A 699 -26.62 33.17 23.27
CA SER A 699 -25.51 32.79 22.39
C SER A 699 -25.93 31.73 21.37
N ALA A 700 -26.66 30.71 21.80
CA ALA A 700 -27.29 29.67 20.96
C ALA A 700 -28.10 30.14 19.73
N ASN A 701 -28.42 31.44 19.59
CA ASN A 701 -29.12 31.97 18.41
C ASN A 701 -28.35 33.09 17.71
N ASN A 702 -27.09 33.30 18.07
CA ASN A 702 -26.27 34.41 17.64
C ASN A 702 -24.93 33.90 17.11
N SER A 703 -24.23 34.80 16.43
CA SER A 703 -22.89 34.65 15.90
C SER A 703 -22.16 35.97 16.10
N ILE A 704 -20.84 35.91 16.18
CA ILE A 704 -19.95 37.06 16.24
C ILE A 704 -19.57 37.46 14.82
N GLN A 705 -19.91 38.69 14.43
CA GLN A 705 -19.77 39.16 13.06
C GLN A 705 -18.84 40.37 12.92
N ARG A 706 -17.92 40.27 11.96
CA ARG A 706 -16.96 41.31 11.62
C ARG A 706 -17.56 42.39 10.73
N CYS A 707 -17.29 43.65 11.08
CA CYS A 707 -17.62 44.84 10.29
C CYS A 707 -16.43 45.77 10.02
N GLY A 708 -15.27 45.49 10.62
CA GLY A 708 -14.01 46.21 10.38
C GLY A 708 -12.98 45.41 9.58
N THR A 709 -12.05 46.11 8.92
CA THR A 709 -10.98 45.47 8.12
C THR A 709 -9.67 45.26 8.88
N ALA A 710 -9.57 45.71 10.13
CA ALA A 710 -8.35 45.60 10.93
C ALA A 710 -8.11 44.14 11.37
N ARG A 711 -6.90 43.62 11.12
CA ARG A 711 -6.46 42.31 11.64
C ARG A 711 -6.19 42.40 13.12
N ARG A 712 -6.42 41.29 13.84
CA ARG A 712 -6.10 41.13 15.27
C ARG A 712 -6.66 42.29 16.11
N ASP A 713 -7.92 42.61 15.88
CA ASP A 713 -8.63 43.68 16.58
C ASP A 713 -10.05 43.22 16.91
N GLY A 714 -10.32 42.95 18.18
CA GLY A 714 -11.62 42.47 18.63
C GLY A 714 -12.74 43.49 18.39
N ARG A 715 -12.41 44.79 18.32
CA ARG A 715 -13.41 45.84 17.98
C ARG A 715 -13.91 45.76 16.55
N ALA A 716 -13.19 45.04 15.68
CA ALA A 716 -13.66 44.79 14.32
C ALA A 716 -14.94 43.93 14.29
N PHE A 717 -15.21 43.19 15.37
CA PHE A 717 -16.42 42.39 15.57
C PHE A 717 -17.46 43.19 16.36
N SER A 718 -18.03 44.20 15.70
CA SER A 718 -18.96 45.14 16.33
C SER A 718 -20.43 44.72 16.25
N ARG A 719 -20.70 43.50 15.78
CA ARG A 719 -22.06 42.96 15.62
C ARG A 719 -22.14 41.55 16.17
N VAL A 720 -23.16 41.31 16.97
CA VAL A 720 -23.58 39.98 17.43
C VAL A 720 -25.04 39.84 17.02
N ALA A 721 -25.37 38.81 16.24
CA ALA A 721 -26.75 38.56 15.79
C ALA A 721 -26.90 37.16 15.18
N ALA A 722 -28.11 36.83 14.71
CA ALA A 722 -28.41 35.56 14.05
C ALA A 722 -27.36 35.15 12.99
N PRO A 723 -26.93 33.87 12.98
CA PRO A 723 -25.93 33.35 12.05
C PRO A 723 -26.30 33.54 10.58
N SER A 724 -25.31 33.88 9.75
CA SER A 724 -25.45 34.26 8.35
C SER A 724 -24.39 33.65 7.43
N ALA A 725 -23.92 32.43 7.72
CA ALA A 725 -22.93 31.71 6.92
C ALA A 725 -23.18 31.82 5.40
N GLY A 726 -22.13 32.17 4.66
CA GLY A 726 -22.13 32.37 3.21
C GLY A 726 -22.75 33.69 2.75
N ALA A 727 -23.15 34.58 3.66
CA ALA A 727 -23.74 35.87 3.34
C ALA A 727 -22.89 37.03 3.88
N VAL A 728 -23.11 38.23 3.31
CA VAL A 728 -22.42 39.44 3.77
C VAL A 728 -23.00 39.87 5.12
N ASN A 729 -22.13 40.09 6.11
CA ASN A 729 -22.51 40.62 7.43
C ASN A 729 -23.29 41.94 7.30
N ALA A 730 -24.43 42.02 8.01
CA ALA A 730 -25.31 43.19 7.98
C ALA A 730 -24.82 44.29 8.92
N CYS A 731 -23.73 44.96 8.54
CA CYS A 731 -23.07 45.96 9.37
C CYS A 731 -23.89 47.25 9.56
N PRO A 732 -23.92 47.82 10.78
CA PRO A 732 -24.53 49.12 11.02
C PRO A 732 -23.92 50.20 10.12
N GLN A 733 -24.76 51.06 9.55
CA GLN A 733 -24.35 52.20 8.73
C GLN A 733 -23.89 53.40 9.57
#